data_AF-A0A954BN40-F1
#
_entry.id   AF-A0A954BN40-F1
#
_cell.length_a   1.000
_cell.length_b   1.000
_cell.length_c   1.000
_cell.angle_alpha   90.00
_cell.angle_beta   90.00
_cell.angle_gamma   90.00
#
_symmetry.space_group_name_H-M   'P 1'
#
loop_
_entity.id
_entity.type
_entity.pdbx_description
1 polymer ?
#
loop_
_entity_poly.entity_id
_entity_poly.type
_entity_poly.pdbx_seq_one_letter_code
_entity_poly.pdbx_strand_id
1 'polypeptide(L)'
;MSGKRQHYIPRLLQRGFLANTTDRSERTWLHRRGSNARLVGIRDVGVEDWFYSKRTQDGSTTLDDIVTEIERDLGPSVGGMRLCAPGTPISGDEAARTVVHLVMRTAHLREVISTGLSSISKEIELLLTDPTRLGRMFGFTGPKLSADVSEVVREQAAKLVPSGVPAAFSARPMAFVLREFGDQLIEQAVRTFATVLPGAFKSISAKVRDAHNSVVAISAEANGWVTALSELDWTVEEGTDLILPDTVALASEKDGQLRPPLFFKAADVRTVLMPISPNRMLIGRARDHSSVDLQSFNTQAALNCDSFFIGARQFDSEKLNELIGSACYNIVNEAVLSAVRKAEYARSTSGKTQNIVKPQIFKKKNFSFSVRLADFGDDILAKELGSVLNGVVGALAPLLPLQDLDGFTIAVDYHSALATIDRGDQSLPPISSDALGYGLGAAKLVTVCRNGSSKEHLVISAGVAGKWLSTDAGERQSGLHVLVMMLAEMALYAQYGSLRGVTFSPDSLTREIHQGVAAAPACYWRARESAFVSPDEGQAFADLVIDSLKYAEREIASERARIPTSGEIYAAMETALKCVTAVLNHAADWLGHRDGLTEGQSFLGDNLPERLRSRGLDRWIELFGRDLSACFSKEGALDLDVIRGLGSHVERILWSLGIYCWPEKDEARCLVTDRYFLPQNFT
;
A
#
# COMPACT_ATOMS: atom_id res chain seq x y z
N MET A 1 43.70 35.70 3.55
CA MET A 1 43.08 35.02 4.70
C MET A 1 41.76 34.34 4.36
N SER A 2 41.34 34.31 3.08
CA SER A 2 40.04 33.76 2.69
C SER A 2 39.86 32.31 3.16
N GLY A 3 38.71 32.02 3.77
CA GLY A 3 38.28 30.70 4.22
C GLY A 3 38.67 30.27 5.63
N LYS A 4 39.69 30.85 6.29
CA LYS A 4 40.05 30.46 7.68
C LYS A 4 39.23 31.26 8.70
N ARG A 5 38.62 30.57 9.69
CA ARG A 5 37.73 31.12 10.73
C ARG A 5 36.60 31.97 10.18
N GLN A 6 35.77 31.37 9.33
CA GLN A 6 34.62 32.05 8.75
C GLN A 6 33.42 32.01 9.67
N HIS A 7 32.80 33.17 9.84
CA HIS A 7 31.65 33.33 10.72
C HIS A 7 30.36 33.07 9.94
N TYR A 8 29.66 31.97 10.22
CA TYR A 8 28.32 31.72 9.67
C TYR A 8 27.23 32.50 10.40
N ILE A 9 27.50 32.99 11.62
CA ILE A 9 26.78 34.11 12.25
C ILE A 9 27.72 35.31 12.29
N PRO A 10 27.53 36.34 11.44
CA PRO A 10 28.46 37.46 11.33
C PRO A 10 28.68 38.22 12.64
N ARG A 11 29.93 38.61 12.90
CA ARG A 11 30.28 39.46 14.07
C ARG A 11 29.54 40.80 14.06
N LEU A 12 29.21 41.34 12.87
CA LEU A 12 28.39 42.55 12.76
C LEU A 12 27.05 42.37 13.49
N LEU A 13 26.45 41.18 13.44
CA LEU A 13 25.20 40.86 14.12
C LEU A 13 25.43 40.53 15.60
N GLN A 14 26.47 39.74 15.92
CA GLN A 14 26.78 39.36 17.30
C GLN A 14 27.10 40.56 18.21
N ARG A 15 27.70 41.64 17.67
CA ARG A 15 27.98 42.88 18.41
C ARG A 15 26.76 43.55 19.05
N GLY A 16 25.56 43.27 18.53
CA GLY A 16 24.33 43.73 19.16
C GLY A 16 24.09 43.13 20.55
N PHE A 17 24.68 41.96 20.84
CA PHE A 17 24.41 41.12 22.03
C PHE A 17 25.63 40.98 22.94
N LEU A 18 26.52 41.98 22.96
CA LEU A 18 27.65 42.01 23.89
C LEU A 18 27.15 42.10 25.34
N ALA A 19 27.78 41.34 26.23
CA ALA A 19 27.49 41.41 27.67
C ALA A 19 27.91 42.75 28.29
N ASN A 20 28.93 43.37 27.70
CA ASN A 20 29.34 44.73 28.02
C ASN A 20 29.88 45.40 26.74
N THR A 21 29.24 46.48 26.30
CA THR A 21 29.58 47.20 25.07
C THR A 21 30.90 47.98 25.17
N THR A 22 31.40 48.25 26.38
CA THR A 22 32.68 48.93 26.59
C THR A 22 33.86 47.95 26.77
N ASP A 23 33.60 46.65 26.79
CA ASP A 23 34.63 45.63 26.96
C ASP A 23 35.46 45.47 25.68
N ARG A 24 36.77 45.73 25.80
CA ARG A 24 37.73 45.58 24.69
C ARG A 24 37.79 44.16 24.12
N SER A 25 37.37 43.16 24.88
CA SER A 25 37.41 41.76 24.47
C SER A 25 36.15 41.28 23.71
N GLU A 26 35.16 42.16 23.50
CA GLU A 26 33.90 41.88 22.77
C GLU A 26 33.30 40.50 23.13
N ARG A 27 32.77 40.37 24.36
CA ARG A 27 32.25 39.10 24.89
C ARG A 27 30.72 39.06 24.93
N THR A 28 30.15 37.86 24.76
CA THR A 28 28.72 37.55 24.83
C THR A 28 28.48 36.27 25.64
N TRP A 29 27.26 36.06 26.13
CA TRP A 29 26.88 34.83 26.83
C TRP A 29 26.40 33.78 25.83
N LEU A 30 27.18 32.72 25.67
CA LEU A 30 26.86 31.58 24.82
C LEU A 30 26.12 30.50 25.62
N HIS A 31 24.97 30.09 25.12
CA HIS A 31 24.11 29.08 25.72
C HIS A 31 24.06 27.87 24.79
N ARG A 32 24.48 26.70 25.28
CA ARG A 32 24.46 25.44 24.53
C ARG A 32 23.52 24.45 25.18
N ARG A 33 23.00 23.52 24.38
CA ARG A 33 22.10 22.47 24.87
C ARG A 33 22.64 21.77 26.11
N GLY A 34 21.84 21.72 27.17
CA GLY A 34 22.16 20.99 28.41
C GLY A 34 23.39 21.50 29.17
N SER A 35 23.88 22.71 28.90
CA SER A 35 25.05 23.30 29.56
C SER A 35 24.75 24.71 30.07
N ASN A 36 25.32 25.07 31.22
CA ASN A 36 25.23 26.44 31.73
C ASN A 36 25.89 27.45 30.77
N ALA A 37 25.37 28.67 30.75
CA ALA A 37 25.85 29.75 29.92
C ALA A 37 27.34 30.08 30.20
N ARG A 38 28.09 30.39 29.15
CA ARG A 38 29.52 30.76 29.25
C ARG A 38 29.78 32.10 28.58
N LEU A 39 30.54 32.95 29.26
CA LEU A 39 31.01 34.20 28.69
C LEU A 39 32.18 33.94 27.74
N VAL A 40 32.02 34.26 26.46
CA VAL A 40 32.99 33.95 25.40
C VAL A 40 33.18 35.13 24.46
N GLY A 41 34.33 35.24 23.80
CA GLY A 41 34.56 36.27 22.79
C GLY A 41 33.78 35.98 21.50
N ILE A 42 33.16 36.99 20.89
CA ILE A 42 32.38 36.82 19.64
C ILE A 42 33.23 36.30 18.47
N ARG A 43 34.55 36.44 18.55
CA ARG A 43 35.50 35.86 17.58
C ARG A 43 35.46 34.33 17.55
N ASP A 44 35.03 33.70 18.65
CA ASP A 44 35.02 32.25 18.86
C ASP A 44 33.59 31.65 18.78
N VAL A 45 32.59 32.46 18.39
CA VAL A 45 31.19 32.05 18.28
C VAL A 45 30.72 32.06 16.83
N GLY A 46 29.96 31.04 16.45
CA GLY A 46 29.37 30.94 15.11
C GLY A 46 30.42 30.91 14.00
N VAL A 47 31.55 30.21 14.24
CA VAL A 47 32.75 30.24 13.40
C VAL A 47 33.25 28.83 13.08
N GLU A 48 33.73 28.61 11.87
CA GLU A 48 34.35 27.35 11.44
C GLU A 48 35.47 27.61 10.41
N ASP A 49 36.50 26.75 10.41
CA ASP A 49 37.57 26.82 9.40
C ASP A 49 37.08 26.19 8.08
N TRP A 50 37.26 26.93 6.97
CA TRP A 50 36.92 26.52 5.61
C TRP A 50 35.44 26.19 5.41
N PHE A 51 34.57 27.00 6.04
CA PHE A 51 33.14 26.76 6.06
C PHE A 51 32.49 26.76 4.66
N TYR A 52 32.80 27.75 3.81
CA TYR A 52 32.26 27.85 2.45
C TYR A 52 33.21 27.29 1.40
N SER A 53 34.48 27.73 1.41
CA SER A 53 35.45 27.31 0.40
C SER A 53 36.84 27.07 0.97
N LYS A 54 37.61 26.23 0.26
CA LYS A 54 39.07 26.13 0.46
C LYS A 54 39.77 27.17 -0.39
N ARG A 55 40.97 27.57 0.03
CA ARG A 55 41.81 28.49 -0.72
C ARG A 55 42.12 27.92 -2.12
N THR A 56 41.86 28.71 -3.15
CA THR A 56 42.22 28.42 -4.54
C THR A 56 43.71 28.68 -4.77
N GLN A 57 44.37 27.82 -5.55
CA GLN A 57 45.80 27.96 -5.86
C GLN A 57 46.06 29.00 -6.96
N ASP A 58 45.07 29.24 -7.81
CA ASP A 58 45.11 30.14 -8.98
C ASP A 58 44.64 31.57 -8.68
N GLY A 59 44.18 31.84 -7.45
CA GLY A 59 43.67 33.16 -7.05
C GLY A 59 42.27 33.48 -7.57
N SER A 60 41.55 32.49 -8.11
CA SER A 60 40.15 32.66 -8.49
C SER A 60 39.27 33.04 -7.29
N THR A 61 38.29 33.92 -7.53
CA THR A 61 37.34 34.40 -6.52
C THR A 61 36.56 33.24 -5.91
N THR A 62 36.60 33.16 -4.59
CA THR A 62 35.96 32.09 -3.82
C THR A 62 34.60 32.52 -3.27
N LEU A 63 33.77 31.56 -2.83
CA LEU A 63 32.49 31.87 -2.19
C LEU A 63 32.68 32.71 -0.92
N ASP A 64 33.76 32.48 -0.20
CA ASP A 64 34.18 33.29 0.94
C ASP A 64 34.42 34.77 0.57
N ASP A 65 35.01 35.02 -0.61
CA ASP A 65 35.27 36.40 -1.07
C ASP A 65 33.95 37.11 -1.42
N ILE A 66 33.03 36.41 -2.08
CA ILE A 66 31.68 36.92 -2.43
C ILE A 66 30.90 37.27 -1.16
N VAL A 67 30.85 36.36 -0.17
CA VAL A 67 30.15 36.60 1.10
C VAL A 67 30.77 37.79 1.84
N THR A 68 32.10 37.89 1.84
CA THR A 68 32.82 39.02 2.49
C THR A 68 32.51 40.35 1.82
N GLU A 69 32.35 40.38 0.50
CA GLU A 69 31.99 41.59 -0.25
C GLU A 69 30.57 42.06 0.10
N ILE A 70 29.59 41.17 0.10
CA ILE A 70 28.20 41.49 0.48
C ILE A 70 28.12 42.00 1.94
N GLU A 71 28.90 41.41 2.85
CA GLU A 71 28.93 41.83 4.26
C GLU A 71 29.42 43.26 4.48
N ARG A 72 30.23 43.79 3.57
CA ARG A 72 30.75 45.17 3.67
C ARG A 72 29.61 46.18 3.68
N ASP A 73 28.57 45.93 2.89
CA ASP A 73 27.41 46.80 2.74
C ASP A 73 26.35 46.54 3.83
N LEU A 74 26.25 45.31 4.33
CA LEU A 74 25.32 44.94 5.41
C LEU A 74 25.71 45.49 6.79
N GLY A 75 27.00 45.66 7.06
CA GLY A 75 27.49 46.17 8.34
C GLY A 75 26.89 47.53 8.74
N PRO A 76 27.01 48.57 7.89
CA PRO A 76 26.37 49.88 8.11
C PRO A 76 24.84 49.79 8.25
N SER A 77 24.18 48.97 7.43
CA SER A 77 22.72 48.80 7.44
C SER A 77 22.21 48.26 8.78
N VAL A 78 22.75 47.13 9.26
CA VAL A 78 22.40 46.55 10.57
C VAL A 78 22.78 47.50 11.72
N GLY A 79 23.89 48.21 11.59
CA GLY A 79 24.29 49.26 12.54
C GLY A 79 23.27 50.39 12.63
N GLY A 80 22.78 50.87 11.49
CA GLY A 80 21.73 51.90 11.40
C GLY A 80 20.42 51.45 12.04
N MET A 81 19.95 50.25 11.70
CA MET A 81 18.70 49.69 12.26
C MET A 81 18.72 49.61 13.80
N ARG A 82 19.87 49.34 14.42
CA ARG A 82 20.00 49.30 15.89
C ARG A 82 19.83 50.65 16.57
N LEU A 83 20.21 51.73 15.88
CA LEU A 83 20.15 53.09 16.40
C LEU A 83 18.78 53.74 16.18
N CYS A 84 17.93 53.14 15.35
CA CYS A 84 16.56 53.59 15.14
C CYS A 84 15.75 53.56 16.45
N ALA A 85 14.85 54.54 16.57
CA ALA A 85 13.83 54.53 17.61
C ALA A 85 12.80 53.41 17.31
N PRO A 86 12.21 52.77 18.33
CA PRO A 86 11.08 51.87 18.13
C PRO A 86 9.97 52.52 17.28
N GLY A 87 9.35 51.75 16.40
CA GLY A 87 8.36 52.20 15.41
C GLY A 87 8.96 52.81 14.13
N THR A 88 10.29 52.93 14.00
CA THR A 88 10.91 53.50 12.78
C THR A 88 10.70 52.56 11.60
N PRO A 89 10.11 53.02 10.47
CA PRO A 89 9.97 52.22 9.28
C PRO A 89 11.32 52.00 8.58
N ILE A 90 11.52 50.80 8.04
CA ILE A 90 12.71 50.40 7.30
C ILE A 90 12.32 50.07 5.86
N SER A 91 13.20 50.34 4.89
CA SER A 91 12.97 49.96 3.50
C SER A 91 12.81 48.45 3.37
N GLY A 92 11.76 48.00 2.69
CA GLY A 92 11.50 46.57 2.46
C GLY A 92 12.67 45.86 1.77
N ASP A 93 13.26 46.50 0.75
CA ASP A 93 14.42 45.96 0.05
C ASP A 93 15.66 45.80 0.94
N GLU A 94 15.90 46.77 1.82
CA GLU A 94 17.04 46.75 2.74
C GLU A 94 16.87 45.64 3.80
N ALA A 95 15.68 45.56 4.40
CA ALA A 95 15.35 44.56 5.41
C ALA A 95 15.35 43.15 4.82
N ALA A 96 14.70 42.95 3.67
CA ALA A 96 14.61 41.66 2.99
C ALA A 96 16.00 41.13 2.61
N ARG A 97 16.85 41.95 1.96
CA ARG A 97 18.24 41.55 1.62
C ARG A 97 19.04 41.17 2.86
N THR A 98 18.90 41.94 3.94
CA THR A 98 19.60 41.69 5.20
C THR A 98 19.18 40.36 5.81
N VAL A 99 17.87 40.12 5.97
CA VAL A 99 17.35 38.89 6.57
C VAL A 99 17.71 37.67 5.72
N VAL A 100 17.44 37.72 4.40
CA VAL A 100 17.70 36.59 3.51
C VAL A 100 19.18 36.22 3.52
N HIS A 101 20.08 37.21 3.37
CA HIS A 101 21.51 36.93 3.39
C HIS A 101 21.96 36.29 4.71
N LEU A 102 21.47 36.81 5.84
CA LEU A 102 21.87 36.32 7.16
C LEU A 102 21.31 34.94 7.51
N VAL A 103 20.12 34.59 7.02
CA VAL A 103 19.50 33.26 7.23
C VAL A 103 20.17 32.20 6.35
N MET A 104 20.38 32.49 5.06
CA MET A 104 20.84 31.52 4.05
C MET A 104 22.28 31.03 4.26
N ARG A 105 23.06 31.73 5.08
CA ARG A 105 24.47 31.46 5.31
C ARG A 105 24.76 30.65 6.58
N THR A 106 23.73 30.39 7.38
CA THR A 106 23.89 29.81 8.72
C THR A 106 24.30 28.33 8.66
N ALA A 107 25.04 27.87 9.68
CA ALA A 107 25.22 26.42 9.90
C ALA A 107 23.88 25.72 10.16
N HIS A 108 22.89 26.43 10.71
CA HIS A 108 21.54 25.92 10.89
C HIS A 108 20.91 25.44 9.57
N LEU A 109 20.96 26.23 8.49
CA LEU A 109 20.45 25.79 7.18
C LEU A 109 21.14 24.51 6.70
N ARG A 110 22.47 24.43 6.86
CA ARG A 110 23.23 23.22 6.49
C ARG A 110 22.73 22.00 7.27
N GLU A 111 22.46 22.16 8.57
CA GLU A 111 21.97 21.06 9.40
C GLU A 111 20.52 20.66 9.04
N VAL A 112 19.66 21.62 8.67
CA VAL A 112 18.31 21.34 8.15
C VAL A 112 18.39 20.50 6.87
N ILE A 113 19.29 20.84 5.93
CA ILE A 113 19.54 20.05 4.70
C ILE A 113 20.05 18.65 5.06
N SER A 114 21.01 18.57 5.99
CA SER A 114 21.59 17.32 6.49
C SER A 114 20.51 16.39 7.05
N THR A 115 19.72 16.90 7.99
CA THR A 115 18.61 16.18 8.64
C THR A 115 17.57 15.72 7.61
N GLY A 116 17.20 16.57 6.64
CA GLY A 116 16.27 16.21 5.58
C GLY A 116 16.78 15.06 4.73
N LEU A 117 18.05 15.11 4.32
CA LEU A 117 18.68 14.08 3.51
C LEU A 117 18.82 12.75 4.27
N SER A 118 19.19 12.80 5.54
CA SER A 118 19.22 11.62 6.42
C SER A 118 17.83 11.00 6.60
N SER A 119 16.80 11.83 6.79
CA SER A 119 15.41 11.36 6.94
C SER A 119 14.91 10.69 5.65
N ILE A 120 15.17 11.28 4.47
CA ILE A 120 14.83 10.68 3.18
C ILE A 120 15.58 9.35 2.97
N SER A 121 16.89 9.33 3.25
CA SER A 121 17.71 8.13 3.11
C SER A 121 17.20 6.99 3.98
N LYS A 122 16.83 7.29 5.23
CA LYS A 122 16.24 6.34 6.16
C LYS A 122 14.90 5.80 5.67
N GLU A 123 14.02 6.65 5.12
CA GLU A 123 12.75 6.16 4.57
C GLU A 123 12.93 5.32 3.30
N ILE A 124 13.90 5.64 2.44
CA ILE A 124 14.26 4.77 1.31
C ILE A 124 14.79 3.42 1.80
N GLU A 125 15.65 3.44 2.82
CA GLU A 125 16.15 2.22 3.45
C GLU A 125 15.00 1.38 4.00
N LEU A 126 14.08 1.98 4.77
CA LEU A 126 12.90 1.29 5.31
C LEU A 126 12.02 0.73 4.18
N LEU A 127 11.79 1.48 3.11
CA LEU A 127 11.01 1.02 1.96
C LEU A 127 11.62 -0.21 1.29
N LEU A 128 12.96 -0.27 1.18
CA LEU A 128 13.69 -1.34 0.49
C LEU A 128 14.07 -2.51 1.39
N THR A 129 14.02 -2.34 2.71
CA THR A 129 14.37 -3.37 3.70
C THR A 129 13.19 -3.92 4.47
N ASP A 130 12.00 -3.30 4.38
CA ASP A 130 10.74 -3.87 4.87
C ASP A 130 10.13 -4.80 3.79
N PRO A 131 10.03 -6.13 4.05
CA PRO A 131 9.48 -7.08 3.09
C PRO A 131 8.05 -6.75 2.64
N THR A 132 7.22 -6.25 3.56
CA THR A 132 5.81 -5.96 3.30
C THR A 132 5.67 -4.72 2.42
N ARG A 133 6.48 -3.69 2.65
CA ARG A 133 6.49 -2.49 1.79
C ARG A 133 7.09 -2.79 0.43
N LEU A 134 8.20 -3.51 0.38
CA LEU A 134 8.86 -3.89 -0.86
C LEU A 134 7.96 -4.78 -1.73
N GLY A 135 7.31 -5.79 -1.14
CA GLY A 135 6.37 -6.66 -1.84
C GLY A 135 5.17 -5.92 -2.43
N ARG A 136 4.63 -4.94 -1.69
CA ARG A 136 3.59 -4.05 -2.21
C ARG A 136 4.09 -3.15 -3.35
N MET A 137 5.32 -2.66 -3.26
CA MET A 137 5.92 -1.83 -4.30
C MET A 137 6.08 -2.58 -5.63
N PHE A 138 6.46 -3.87 -5.58
CA PHE A 138 6.56 -4.71 -6.78
C PHE A 138 5.23 -5.34 -7.22
N GLY A 139 4.20 -5.31 -6.37
CA GLY A 139 2.91 -5.95 -6.64
C GLY A 139 2.96 -7.48 -6.51
N PHE A 140 3.94 -8.02 -5.78
CA PHE A 140 4.06 -9.45 -5.51
C PHE A 140 3.05 -9.93 -4.47
N THR A 141 2.72 -9.08 -3.50
CA THR A 141 1.74 -9.37 -2.45
C THR A 141 0.31 -8.96 -2.82
N GLY A 142 0.14 -8.25 -3.94
CA GLY A 142 -1.16 -7.84 -4.46
C GLY A 142 -1.65 -8.74 -5.60
N PRO A 143 -2.91 -8.55 -6.07
CA PRO A 143 -3.52 -9.35 -7.12
C PRO A 143 -2.89 -9.14 -8.52
N LYS A 144 -2.05 -8.11 -8.67
CA LYS A 144 -1.36 -7.76 -9.92
C LYS A 144 0.02 -7.20 -9.61
N LEU A 145 0.96 -7.48 -10.51
CA LEU A 145 2.28 -6.85 -10.53
C LEU A 145 2.16 -5.34 -10.71
N SER A 146 3.14 -4.59 -10.22
CA SER A 146 3.22 -3.16 -10.51
C SER A 146 3.44 -2.92 -12.01
N ALA A 147 3.09 -1.73 -12.49
CA ALA A 147 3.27 -1.36 -13.90
C ALA A 147 4.74 -1.49 -14.33
N ASP A 148 5.67 -1.06 -13.49
CA ASP A 148 7.12 -1.12 -13.75
C ASP A 148 7.60 -2.58 -13.87
N VAL A 149 7.17 -3.46 -12.96
CA VAL A 149 7.53 -4.89 -13.03
C VAL A 149 6.89 -5.54 -14.26
N SER A 150 5.66 -5.16 -14.59
CA SER A 150 4.96 -5.67 -15.78
C SER A 150 5.66 -5.24 -17.08
N GLU A 151 6.23 -4.04 -17.12
CA GLU A 151 7.07 -3.58 -18.23
C GLU A 151 8.32 -4.44 -18.36
N VAL A 152 9.05 -4.64 -17.26
CA VAL A 152 10.25 -5.49 -17.23
C VAL A 152 9.94 -6.90 -17.73
N VAL A 153 8.82 -7.50 -17.30
CA VAL A 153 8.37 -8.81 -17.79
C VAL A 153 8.19 -8.79 -19.31
N ARG A 154 7.54 -7.77 -19.85
CA ARG A 154 7.31 -7.64 -21.30
C ARG A 154 8.61 -7.51 -22.08
N GLU A 155 9.55 -6.72 -21.56
CA GLU A 155 10.88 -6.57 -22.14
C GLU A 155 11.66 -7.89 -22.14
N GLN A 156 11.65 -8.65 -21.04
CA GLN A 156 12.32 -9.95 -20.98
C GLN A 156 11.65 -10.98 -21.90
N ALA A 157 10.32 -10.98 -21.96
CA ALA A 157 9.55 -11.85 -22.86
C ALA A 157 9.90 -11.59 -24.33
N ALA A 158 10.05 -10.31 -24.72
CA ALA A 158 10.42 -9.92 -26.09
C ALA A 158 11.81 -10.45 -26.50
N LYS A 159 12.75 -10.59 -25.56
CA LYS A 159 14.10 -11.14 -25.85
C LYS A 159 14.09 -12.62 -26.24
N LEU A 160 13.00 -13.35 -25.97
CA LEU A 160 12.88 -14.77 -26.33
C LEU A 160 12.28 -14.98 -27.73
N VAL A 161 11.73 -13.93 -28.35
CA VAL A 161 11.14 -13.99 -29.70
C VAL A 161 12.15 -14.45 -30.76
N PRO A 162 13.42 -13.98 -30.79
CA PRO A 162 14.41 -14.48 -31.75
C PRO A 162 14.73 -15.97 -31.62
N SER A 163 14.43 -16.58 -30.46
CA SER A 163 14.60 -18.02 -30.21
C SER A 163 13.36 -18.84 -30.60
N GLY A 164 12.36 -18.23 -31.23
CA GLY A 164 11.13 -18.89 -31.67
C GLY A 164 10.06 -19.01 -30.60
N VAL A 165 10.22 -18.36 -29.44
CA VAL A 165 9.24 -18.38 -28.35
C VAL A 165 8.37 -17.11 -28.40
N PRO A 166 7.04 -17.22 -28.57
CA PRO A 166 6.17 -16.05 -28.64
C PRO A 166 6.21 -15.22 -27.35
N ALA A 167 6.33 -13.89 -27.46
CA ALA A 167 6.30 -12.99 -26.29
C ALA A 167 4.97 -13.09 -25.50
N ALA A 168 3.86 -13.27 -26.23
CA ALA A 168 2.54 -13.46 -25.64
C ALA A 168 2.43 -14.75 -24.81
N PHE A 169 3.25 -15.75 -25.12
CA PHE A 169 3.41 -16.94 -24.30
C PHE A 169 4.34 -16.64 -23.11
N SER A 170 5.57 -16.20 -23.35
CA SER A 170 6.61 -16.11 -22.30
C SER A 170 6.33 -15.10 -21.19
N ALA A 171 5.62 -14.01 -21.47
CA ALA A 171 5.26 -13.01 -20.46
C ALA A 171 4.37 -13.57 -19.33
N ARG A 172 3.50 -14.54 -19.64
CA ARG A 172 2.51 -15.09 -18.70
C ARG A 172 3.14 -15.94 -17.58
N PRO A 173 3.96 -16.98 -17.87
CA PRO A 173 4.66 -17.73 -16.84
C PRO A 173 5.67 -16.86 -16.10
N MET A 174 6.35 -15.90 -16.76
CA MET A 174 7.24 -14.96 -16.06
C MET A 174 6.47 -14.14 -15.01
N ALA A 175 5.34 -13.53 -15.39
CA ALA A 175 4.53 -12.75 -14.47
C ALA A 175 3.98 -13.60 -13.31
N PHE A 176 3.51 -14.81 -13.61
CA PHE A 176 2.94 -15.70 -12.59
C PHE A 176 4.00 -16.18 -11.61
N VAL A 177 5.16 -16.62 -12.09
CA VAL A 177 6.27 -17.11 -11.26
C VAL A 177 6.80 -16.01 -10.33
N LEU A 178 6.87 -14.76 -10.80
CA LEU A 178 7.26 -13.63 -9.94
C LEU A 178 6.31 -13.46 -8.74
N ARG A 179 5.00 -13.70 -8.92
CA ARG A 179 4.01 -13.66 -7.84
C ARG A 179 4.06 -14.92 -6.97
N GLU A 180 4.15 -16.10 -7.58
CA GLU A 180 4.20 -17.40 -6.89
C GLU A 180 5.44 -17.51 -5.98
N PHE A 181 6.55 -16.90 -6.38
CA PHE A 181 7.81 -16.87 -5.62
C PHE A 181 8.07 -15.51 -4.96
N GLY A 182 7.08 -14.62 -4.96
CA GLY A 182 7.22 -13.23 -4.53
C GLY A 182 7.84 -13.08 -3.15
N ASP A 183 7.36 -13.88 -2.18
CA ASP A 183 7.84 -13.81 -0.79
C ASP A 183 9.35 -14.14 -0.68
N GLN A 184 9.84 -15.13 -1.42
CA GLN A 184 11.28 -15.47 -1.46
C GLN A 184 12.12 -14.43 -2.19
N LEU A 185 11.61 -13.92 -3.33
CA LEU A 185 12.29 -12.87 -4.09
C LEU A 185 12.42 -11.60 -3.26
N ILE A 186 11.39 -11.25 -2.48
CA ILE A 186 11.42 -10.13 -1.53
C ILE A 186 12.46 -10.38 -0.46
N GLU A 187 12.47 -11.55 0.18
CA GLU A 187 13.46 -11.86 1.22
C GLU A 187 14.90 -11.74 0.70
N GLN A 188 15.17 -12.26 -0.50
CA GLN A 188 16.49 -12.16 -1.13
C GLN A 188 16.85 -10.72 -1.49
N ALA A 189 15.90 -9.96 -2.03
CA ALA A 189 16.08 -8.55 -2.36
C ALA A 189 16.37 -7.73 -1.11
N VAL A 190 15.60 -7.92 -0.03
CA VAL A 190 15.80 -7.25 1.27
C VAL A 190 17.20 -7.53 1.82
N ARG A 191 17.64 -8.80 1.82
CA ARG A 191 19.01 -9.16 2.24
C ARG A 191 20.06 -8.43 1.41
N THR A 192 19.86 -8.36 0.09
CA THR A 192 20.78 -7.68 -0.83
C THR A 192 20.83 -6.17 -0.55
N PHE A 193 19.67 -5.51 -0.46
CA PHE A 193 19.59 -4.08 -0.19
C PHE A 193 20.16 -3.69 1.17
N ALA A 194 19.91 -4.49 2.22
CA ALA A 194 20.48 -4.28 3.54
C ALA A 194 22.02 -4.23 3.53
N THR A 195 22.67 -4.96 2.61
CA THR A 195 24.14 -4.90 2.48
C THR A 195 24.66 -3.73 1.66
N VAL A 196 23.91 -3.28 0.64
CA VAL A 196 24.39 -2.29 -0.34
C VAL A 196 24.07 -0.85 0.08
N LEU A 197 22.89 -0.64 0.67
CA LEU A 197 22.37 0.70 0.98
C LEU A 197 23.23 1.52 1.96
N PRO A 198 23.79 0.96 3.05
CA PRO A 198 24.61 1.74 3.97
C PRO A 198 25.83 2.40 3.29
N GLY A 199 26.44 1.72 2.32
CA GLY A 199 27.56 2.26 1.54
C GLY A 199 27.13 3.38 0.59
N ALA A 200 25.96 3.24 -0.05
CA ALA A 200 25.42 4.24 -0.97
C ALA A 200 25.05 5.55 -0.24
N PHE A 201 24.39 5.48 0.92
CA PHE A 201 23.94 6.66 1.66
C PHE A 201 25.08 7.45 2.33
N LYS A 202 26.19 6.80 2.68
CA LYS A 202 27.38 7.48 3.20
C LYS A 202 27.98 8.48 2.20
N SER A 203 27.92 8.16 0.91
CA SER A 203 28.40 9.04 -0.18
C SER A 203 27.52 10.29 -0.35
N ILE A 204 26.21 10.15 -0.13
CA ILE A 204 25.22 11.24 -0.25
C ILE A 204 25.41 12.29 0.85
N SER A 205 25.65 11.85 2.09
CA SER A 205 25.89 12.74 3.23
C SER A 205 27.14 13.63 3.04
N ALA A 206 28.15 13.14 2.30
CA ALA A 206 29.36 13.92 1.99
C ALA A 206 29.10 15.12 1.06
N LYS A 207 27.95 15.16 0.36
CA LYS A 207 27.58 16.23 -0.59
C LYS A 207 26.75 17.35 0.04
N VAL A 208 26.37 17.25 1.31
CA VAL A 208 25.54 18.27 2.01
C VAL A 208 26.19 19.65 1.97
N ARG A 209 27.51 19.70 2.20
CA ARG A 209 28.26 20.97 2.15
C ARG A 209 28.18 21.61 0.77
N ASP A 210 28.32 20.82 -0.29
CA ASP A 210 28.33 21.33 -1.66
C ASP A 210 26.94 21.86 -2.04
N ALA A 211 25.85 21.17 -1.65
CA ALA A 211 24.48 21.63 -1.84
C ALA A 211 24.20 22.96 -1.11
N HIS A 212 24.62 23.07 0.16
CA HIS A 212 24.52 24.32 0.92
C HIS A 212 25.31 25.45 0.25
N ASN A 213 26.52 25.18 -0.20
CA ASN A 213 27.35 26.16 -0.89
C ASN A 213 26.72 26.65 -2.20
N SER A 214 26.06 25.77 -2.96
CA SER A 214 25.30 26.16 -4.15
C SER A 214 24.15 27.12 -3.80
N VAL A 215 23.46 26.89 -2.68
CA VAL A 215 22.39 27.78 -2.20
C VAL A 215 22.91 29.16 -1.80
N VAL A 216 24.07 29.22 -1.13
CA VAL A 216 24.72 30.49 -0.75
C VAL A 216 25.30 31.23 -1.97
N ALA A 217 25.72 30.50 -3.01
CA ALA A 217 26.27 31.07 -4.23
C ALA A 217 25.20 31.70 -5.14
N ILE A 218 23.92 31.30 -5.00
CA ILE A 218 22.81 31.97 -5.68
C ILE A 218 22.64 33.36 -5.07
N SER A 219 22.61 34.42 -5.89
CA SER A 219 22.42 35.78 -5.38
C SER A 219 21.09 35.88 -4.63
N ALA A 220 21.03 36.72 -3.59
CA ALA A 220 19.84 36.87 -2.75
C ALA A 220 18.60 37.27 -3.57
N GLU A 221 18.79 37.95 -4.71
CA GLU A 221 17.71 38.34 -5.63
C GLU A 221 17.17 37.18 -6.48
N ALA A 222 17.98 36.16 -6.77
CA ALA A 222 17.61 35.09 -7.70
C ALA A 222 16.78 33.96 -7.06
N ASN A 223 16.66 33.92 -5.73
CA ASN A 223 15.93 32.87 -5.00
C ASN A 223 14.45 33.21 -4.72
N GLY A 224 13.98 34.40 -5.13
CA GLY A 224 12.60 34.88 -4.94
C GLY A 224 12.24 35.33 -3.52
N TRP A 225 13.08 35.05 -2.51
CA TRP A 225 12.84 35.44 -1.12
C TRP A 225 12.97 36.93 -0.89
N VAL A 226 13.98 37.58 -1.50
CA VAL A 226 14.13 39.04 -1.37
C VAL A 226 12.89 39.73 -1.89
N THR A 227 12.42 39.37 -3.09
CA THR A 227 11.20 39.93 -3.68
C THR A 227 9.98 39.75 -2.78
N ALA A 228 9.75 38.53 -2.27
CA ALA A 228 8.59 38.26 -1.42
C ALA A 228 8.65 39.01 -0.08
N LEU A 229 9.82 39.06 0.56
CA LEU A 229 9.99 39.73 1.84
C LEU A 229 10.02 41.26 1.72
N SER A 230 10.39 41.81 0.56
CA SER A 230 10.32 43.25 0.28
C SER A 230 8.88 43.80 0.31
N GLU A 231 7.87 42.95 0.11
CA GLU A 231 6.45 43.35 0.13
C GLU A 231 5.88 43.55 1.54
N LEU A 232 6.61 43.12 2.59
CA LEU A 232 6.21 43.31 3.98
C LEU A 232 6.44 44.75 4.44
N ASP A 233 5.64 45.19 5.40
CA ASP A 233 5.84 46.46 6.10
C ASP A 233 6.87 46.25 7.23
N TRP A 234 8.07 46.84 7.08
CA TRP A 234 9.19 46.65 7.98
C TRP A 234 9.35 47.79 8.99
N THR A 235 9.56 47.43 10.24
CA THR A 235 9.77 48.37 11.35
C THR A 235 10.80 47.83 12.35
N VAL A 236 11.50 48.72 13.03
CA VAL A 236 12.29 48.38 14.21
C VAL A 236 11.43 48.57 15.45
N GLU A 237 11.30 47.54 16.28
CA GLU A 237 10.40 47.52 17.44
C GLU A 237 11.19 47.30 18.73
N GLU A 238 10.60 47.72 19.85
CA GLU A 238 11.19 47.52 21.17
C GLU A 238 11.10 46.04 21.58
N GLY A 239 12.21 45.52 22.12
CA GLY A 239 12.29 44.18 22.70
C GLY A 239 12.76 44.23 24.14
N THR A 240 12.65 43.11 24.85
CA THR A 240 13.17 42.96 26.21
C THR A 240 13.99 41.69 26.29
N ASP A 241 15.26 41.82 26.68
CA ASP A 241 16.19 40.71 26.86
C ASP A 241 16.20 39.70 25.70
N LEU A 242 16.11 40.19 24.45
CA LEU A 242 16.07 39.32 23.28
C LEU A 242 17.36 38.48 23.17
N ILE A 243 17.20 37.21 22.79
CA ILE A 243 18.31 36.34 22.40
C ILE A 243 18.54 36.40 20.89
N LEU A 244 19.77 36.13 20.44
CA LEU A 244 20.07 35.86 19.04
C LEU A 244 20.15 34.34 18.82
N PRO A 245 19.16 33.72 18.16
CA PRO A 245 19.21 32.30 17.81
C PRO A 245 20.25 32.04 16.70
N ASP A 246 20.74 30.79 16.60
CA ASP A 246 21.64 30.39 15.52
C ASP A 246 20.98 30.29 14.13
N THR A 247 19.65 30.40 14.08
CA THR A 247 18.83 30.60 12.87
C THR A 247 18.83 32.05 12.38
N VAL A 248 19.31 32.99 13.21
CA VAL A 248 19.29 34.45 13.02
C VAL A 248 17.90 35.09 12.99
N ALA A 249 16.95 34.53 12.27
CA ALA A 249 15.58 35.06 12.17
C ALA A 249 14.56 33.92 12.28
N LEU A 250 13.32 34.30 12.61
CA LEU A 250 12.15 33.43 12.58
C LEU A 250 11.05 34.10 11.77
N ALA A 251 10.14 33.30 11.25
CA ALA A 251 8.95 33.73 10.54
C ALA A 251 7.72 32.96 11.01
N SER A 252 6.55 33.45 10.65
CA SER A 252 5.27 32.74 10.81
C SER A 252 4.36 32.96 9.60
N GLU A 253 3.42 32.03 9.44
CA GLU A 253 2.25 32.20 8.57
C GLU A 253 1.05 32.66 9.43
N LYS A 254 -0.18 32.35 9.00
CA LYS A 254 -1.42 32.68 9.71
C LYS A 254 -1.59 31.97 11.05
N ASP A 255 -0.83 30.90 11.31
CA ASP A 255 -0.89 30.15 12.57
C ASP A 255 -0.18 30.89 13.73
N GLY A 256 0.62 31.92 13.42
CA GLY A 256 1.38 32.71 14.40
C GLY A 256 2.55 31.95 15.05
N GLN A 257 2.84 30.72 14.63
CA GLN A 257 3.94 29.94 15.21
C GLN A 257 5.27 30.30 14.55
N LEU A 258 6.27 30.68 15.35
CA LEU A 258 7.58 31.08 14.87
C LEU A 258 8.45 29.88 14.55
N ARG A 259 8.97 29.84 13.32
CA ARG A 259 9.90 28.81 12.81
C ARG A 259 10.94 29.48 11.91
N PRO A 260 12.09 28.85 11.60
CA PRO A 260 13.03 29.40 10.64
C PRO A 260 12.34 29.68 9.29
N PRO A 261 12.63 30.80 8.60
CA PRO A 261 11.91 31.20 7.38
C PRO A 261 11.85 30.11 6.31
N LEU A 262 12.90 29.29 6.20
CA LEU A 262 13.06 28.20 5.24
C LEU A 262 12.00 27.10 5.33
N PHE A 263 11.24 27.03 6.42
CA PHE A 263 10.13 26.08 6.56
C PHE A 263 8.84 26.51 5.88
N PHE A 264 8.80 27.71 5.32
CA PHE A 264 7.65 28.28 4.65
C PHE A 264 7.92 28.49 3.16
N LYS A 265 6.85 28.60 2.37
CA LYS A 265 6.99 29.19 1.03
C LYS A 265 7.09 30.70 1.20
N ALA A 266 7.96 31.35 0.43
CA ALA A 266 8.19 32.78 0.54
C ALA A 266 6.89 33.62 0.46
N ALA A 267 5.94 33.23 -0.38
CA ALA A 267 4.64 33.90 -0.55
C ALA A 267 3.65 33.68 0.62
N ASP A 268 3.86 32.67 1.46
CA ASP A 268 2.96 32.34 2.57
C ASP A 268 3.36 33.06 3.87
N VAL A 269 4.59 33.57 3.95
CA VAL A 269 5.13 34.29 5.11
C VAL A 269 4.32 35.55 5.42
N ARG A 270 3.87 35.69 6.67
CA ARG A 270 3.08 36.83 7.15
C ARG A 270 3.83 37.72 8.13
N THR A 271 4.79 37.15 8.86
CA THR A 271 5.60 37.91 9.80
C THR A 271 7.02 37.37 9.80
N VAL A 272 8.00 38.26 9.91
CA VAL A 272 9.42 37.91 10.10
C VAL A 272 9.96 38.71 11.29
N LEU A 273 10.71 38.05 12.16
CA LEU A 273 11.34 38.62 13.34
C LEU A 273 12.84 38.31 13.30
N MET A 274 13.67 39.35 13.34
CA MET A 274 15.12 39.23 13.43
C MET A 274 15.64 40.12 14.58
N PRO A 275 16.14 39.53 15.68
CA PRO A 275 16.65 40.30 16.81
C PRO A 275 18.00 40.92 16.41
N ILE A 276 18.11 42.24 16.55
CA ILE A 276 19.33 42.97 16.18
C ILE A 276 20.13 43.43 17.40
N SER A 277 19.49 43.54 18.57
CA SER A 277 20.09 43.72 19.90
C SER A 277 19.11 43.20 20.99
N PRO A 278 19.50 43.12 22.28
CA PRO A 278 18.61 42.70 23.36
C PRO A 278 17.33 43.53 23.51
N ASN A 279 17.31 44.75 22.97
CA ASN A 279 16.21 45.70 23.09
C ASN A 279 15.66 46.19 21.74
N ARG A 280 16.06 45.57 20.62
CA ARG A 280 15.60 45.93 19.28
C ARG A 280 15.34 44.68 18.44
N MET A 281 14.15 44.63 17.86
CA MET A 281 13.72 43.61 16.91
C MET A 281 13.43 44.25 15.56
N LEU A 282 13.96 43.70 14.48
CA LEU A 282 13.48 44.04 13.13
C LEU A 282 12.26 43.16 12.82
N ILE A 283 11.10 43.77 12.54
CA ILE A 283 9.85 43.07 12.26
C ILE A 283 9.30 43.46 10.90
N GLY A 284 9.08 42.47 10.03
CA GLY A 284 8.33 42.60 8.79
C GLY A 284 6.93 42.02 8.95
N ARG A 285 5.88 42.75 8.56
CA ARG A 285 4.48 42.32 8.69
C ARG A 285 3.73 42.44 7.36
N ALA A 286 2.90 41.46 7.04
CA ALA A 286 1.94 41.60 5.95
C ALA A 286 0.86 42.62 6.33
N ARG A 287 0.33 43.36 5.34
CA ARG A 287 -0.66 44.44 5.55
C ARG A 287 -1.93 44.00 6.28
N ASP A 288 -2.25 42.71 6.25
CA ASP A 288 -3.42 42.10 6.89
C ASP A 288 -3.13 41.48 8.27
N HIS A 289 -1.91 41.61 8.81
CA HIS A 289 -1.44 40.91 10.01
C HIS A 289 -0.81 41.88 11.03
N SER A 290 -1.53 42.18 12.12
CA SER A 290 -1.21 43.36 12.97
C SER A 290 -0.60 43.07 14.35
N SER A 291 -0.71 41.87 14.93
CA SER A 291 -0.17 41.59 16.27
C SER A 291 0.92 40.52 16.26
N VAL A 292 2.06 40.82 16.89
CA VAL A 292 3.18 39.89 17.08
C VAL A 292 3.48 39.82 18.58
N ASP A 293 3.36 38.64 19.18
CA ASP A 293 3.72 38.44 20.58
C ASP A 293 5.24 38.29 20.73
N LEU A 294 5.89 39.35 21.22
CA LEU A 294 7.33 39.34 21.49
C LEU A 294 7.68 38.67 22.82
N GLN A 295 6.73 38.44 23.73
CA GLN A 295 7.02 37.82 25.02
C GLN A 295 7.42 36.35 24.86
N SER A 296 6.80 35.63 23.93
CA SER A 296 7.14 34.24 23.63
C SER A 296 8.35 34.07 22.70
N PHE A 297 8.93 35.15 22.18
CA PHE A 297 10.01 35.09 21.18
C PHE A 297 11.20 34.26 21.68
N ASN A 298 11.74 34.53 22.87
CA ASN A 298 12.94 33.85 23.36
C ASN A 298 12.73 32.33 23.50
N THR A 299 11.56 31.90 23.97
CA THR A 299 11.20 30.48 24.06
C THR A 299 11.13 29.84 22.68
N GLN A 300 10.44 30.49 21.73
CA GLN A 300 10.33 29.96 20.36
C GLN A 300 11.67 29.99 19.61
N ALA A 301 12.50 31.01 19.84
CA ALA A 301 13.85 31.12 19.30
C ALA A 301 14.75 30.01 19.84
N ALA A 302 14.73 29.74 21.15
CA ALA A 302 15.49 28.65 21.73
C ALA A 302 15.06 27.27 21.19
N LEU A 303 13.75 27.02 21.05
CA LEU A 303 13.20 25.77 20.47
C LEU A 303 13.68 25.50 19.04
N ASN A 304 13.84 26.57 18.25
CA ASN A 304 14.26 26.50 16.85
C ASN A 304 15.78 26.61 16.66
N CYS A 305 16.56 26.83 17.72
CA CYS A 305 18.01 26.74 17.63
C CYS A 305 18.44 25.29 17.36
N ASP A 306 19.52 25.12 16.59
CA ASP A 306 20.12 23.80 16.38
C ASP A 306 21.10 23.46 17.51
N SER A 307 22.02 24.38 17.79
CA SER A 307 23.21 24.13 18.59
C SER A 307 23.40 25.13 19.74
N PHE A 308 23.08 26.41 19.51
CA PHE A 308 23.22 27.46 20.52
C PHE A 308 22.37 28.70 20.24
N PHE A 309 22.27 29.57 21.25
CA PHE A 309 21.94 30.98 21.09
C PHE A 309 22.94 31.85 21.87
N ILE A 310 22.96 33.15 21.56
CA ILE A 310 23.71 34.13 22.36
C ILE A 310 22.81 35.20 22.97
N GLY A 311 23.25 35.78 24.07
CA GLY A 311 22.55 36.86 24.76
C GLY A 311 23.50 37.83 25.46
N ALA A 312 23.01 39.02 25.78
CA ALA A 312 23.75 40.01 26.56
C ALA A 312 23.82 39.68 28.06
N ARG A 313 22.98 38.75 28.54
CA ARG A 313 23.03 38.19 29.90
C ARG A 313 22.89 36.67 29.89
N GLN A 314 23.02 36.06 31.06
CA GLN A 314 22.68 34.65 31.28
C GLN A 314 21.16 34.46 31.30
N PHE A 315 20.70 33.31 30.79
CA PHE A 315 19.29 32.86 30.78
C PHE A 315 19.14 31.45 31.40
N ASP A 316 20.09 31.04 32.26
CA ASP A 316 20.09 29.70 32.87
C ASP A 316 18.87 29.49 33.79
N SER A 317 18.37 30.53 34.45
CA SER A 317 17.17 30.48 35.29
C SER A 317 15.88 30.19 34.52
N GLU A 318 15.81 30.68 33.28
CA GLU A 318 14.69 30.51 32.36
C GLU A 318 14.76 29.17 31.62
N LYS A 319 15.86 28.40 31.78
CA LYS A 319 16.07 27.06 31.20
C LYS A 319 15.91 27.00 29.68
N LEU A 320 16.12 28.11 28.98
CA LEU A 320 15.99 28.18 27.51
C LEU A 320 16.96 27.23 26.80
N ASN A 321 18.12 26.96 27.39
CA ASN A 321 19.11 26.02 26.87
C ASN A 321 18.63 24.56 26.82
N GLU A 322 17.61 24.18 27.62
CA GLU A 322 17.02 22.83 27.58
C GLU A 322 16.15 22.61 26.32
N LEU A 323 15.69 23.70 25.67
CA LEU A 323 14.78 23.68 24.53
C LEU A 323 15.47 23.49 23.17
N ILE A 324 16.78 23.78 23.10
CA ILE A 324 17.60 23.76 21.88
C ILE A 324 17.54 22.37 21.19
N GLY A 325 17.40 22.36 19.87
CA GLY A 325 17.53 21.17 19.01
C GLY A 325 16.33 20.22 19.06
N SER A 326 15.12 20.72 19.28
CA SER A 326 13.90 19.90 19.40
C SER A 326 12.85 20.15 18.31
N ALA A 327 12.75 21.36 17.74
CA ALA A 327 11.66 21.69 16.81
C ALA A 327 11.95 21.32 15.34
N CYS A 328 13.10 21.75 14.79
CA CYS A 328 13.41 21.61 13.36
C CYS A 328 13.47 20.16 12.88
N TYR A 329 14.08 19.27 13.66
CA TYR A 329 14.16 17.84 13.34
C TYR A 329 12.77 17.22 13.14
N ASN A 330 11.84 17.48 14.06
CA ASN A 330 10.49 16.93 14.02
C ASN A 330 9.70 17.43 12.80
N ILE A 331 9.84 18.72 12.45
CA ILE A 331 9.17 19.32 11.29
C ILE A 331 9.67 18.68 10.00
N VAL A 332 10.99 18.55 9.82
CA VAL A 332 11.59 17.93 8.63
C VAL A 332 11.16 16.48 8.52
N ASN A 333 11.25 15.71 9.61
CA ASN A 333 10.89 14.30 9.61
C ASN A 333 9.41 14.10 9.28
N GLU A 334 8.50 14.89 9.84
CA GLU A 334 7.06 14.79 9.53
C GLU A 334 6.75 15.18 8.08
N ALA A 335 7.44 16.18 7.52
CA ALA A 335 7.30 16.56 6.12
C ALA A 335 7.73 15.42 5.18
N VAL A 336 8.86 14.76 5.46
CA VAL A 336 9.33 13.59 4.72
C VAL A 336 8.33 12.44 4.84
N LEU A 337 7.91 12.09 6.05
CA LEU A 337 6.92 11.03 6.30
C LEU A 337 5.59 11.30 5.60
N SER A 338 5.14 12.55 5.57
CA SER A 338 3.93 12.96 4.85
C SER A 338 4.07 12.80 3.34
N ALA A 339 5.21 13.20 2.77
CA ALA A 339 5.50 13.04 1.35
C ALA A 339 5.59 11.56 0.94
N VAL A 340 6.25 10.72 1.74
CA VAL A 340 6.33 9.27 1.53
C VAL A 340 4.94 8.64 1.59
N ARG A 341 4.15 8.94 2.62
CA ARG A 341 2.76 8.46 2.74
C ARG A 341 1.91 8.85 1.53
N LYS A 342 2.02 10.09 1.04
CA LYS A 342 1.33 10.53 -0.18
C LYS A 342 1.78 9.75 -1.42
N ALA A 343 3.07 9.48 -1.58
CA ALA A 343 3.60 8.72 -2.71
C ALA A 343 3.21 7.24 -2.66
N GLU A 344 3.22 6.61 -1.48
CA GLU A 344 2.72 5.25 -1.27
C GLU A 344 1.21 5.16 -1.54
N TYR A 345 0.43 6.12 -1.03
CA TYR A 345 -1.00 6.21 -1.28
C TYR A 345 -1.28 6.36 -2.78
N ALA A 346 -0.63 7.33 -3.43
CA ALA A 346 -0.76 7.57 -4.87
C ALA A 346 -0.43 6.31 -5.69
N ARG A 347 0.63 5.56 -5.35
CA ARG A 347 0.94 4.27 -5.99
C ARG A 347 -0.12 3.21 -5.74
N SER A 348 -0.68 3.15 -4.53
CA SER A 348 -1.74 2.20 -4.19
C SER A 348 -3.07 2.50 -4.89
N THR A 349 -3.28 3.73 -5.37
CA THR A 349 -4.50 4.20 -6.05
C THR A 349 -4.31 4.44 -7.55
N SER A 350 -3.07 4.60 -8.03
CA SER A 350 -2.77 4.85 -9.45
C SER A 350 -3.17 3.64 -10.29
N GLY A 351 -4.11 3.85 -11.21
CA GLY A 351 -4.66 2.78 -12.07
C GLY A 351 -5.92 2.10 -11.53
N LYS A 352 -6.41 2.46 -10.34
CA LYS A 352 -7.68 1.96 -9.79
C LYS A 352 -8.86 2.81 -10.28
N THR A 353 -9.32 2.60 -11.51
CA THR A 353 -10.78 2.61 -11.72
C THR A 353 -11.29 1.35 -11.06
N GLN A 354 -11.43 1.38 -9.74
CA GLN A 354 -11.88 0.24 -8.95
C GLN A 354 -13.29 -0.12 -9.43
N ASN A 355 -13.38 -1.16 -10.26
CA ASN A 355 -14.66 -1.75 -10.68
C ASN A 355 -15.23 -2.55 -9.51
N ILE A 356 -15.58 -1.84 -8.45
CA ILE A 356 -16.11 -2.42 -7.22
C ILE A 356 -17.62 -2.51 -7.30
N VAL A 357 -18.15 -3.69 -6.99
CA VAL A 357 -19.59 -3.92 -6.85
C VAL A 357 -19.91 -4.11 -5.37
N LYS A 358 -20.67 -3.17 -4.81
CA LYS A 358 -21.13 -3.27 -3.42
C LYS A 358 -22.25 -4.30 -3.31
N PRO A 359 -22.32 -5.05 -2.20
CA PRO A 359 -23.40 -5.99 -1.97
C PRO A 359 -24.73 -5.23 -1.86
N GLN A 360 -25.80 -5.78 -2.43
CA GLN A 360 -27.13 -5.19 -2.32
C GLN A 360 -27.65 -5.30 -0.88
N ILE A 361 -28.15 -4.18 -0.35
CA ILE A 361 -28.85 -4.17 0.94
C ILE A 361 -30.20 -4.84 0.74
N PHE A 362 -30.40 -6.00 1.35
CA PHE A 362 -31.68 -6.69 1.32
C PHE A 362 -32.56 -6.27 2.50
N LYS A 363 -33.87 -6.18 2.25
CA LYS A 363 -34.87 -5.99 3.31
C LYS A 363 -35.41 -7.35 3.71
N LYS A 364 -35.45 -7.63 5.01
CA LYS A 364 -36.07 -8.84 5.54
C LYS A 364 -37.53 -8.90 5.10
N LYS A 365 -37.89 -9.99 4.44
CA LYS A 365 -39.27 -10.29 3.99
C LYS A 365 -39.67 -11.64 4.56
N ASN A 366 -40.96 -11.81 4.83
CA ASN A 366 -41.51 -13.13 5.07
C ASN A 366 -41.56 -13.89 3.74
N PHE A 367 -41.12 -15.13 3.74
CA PHE A 367 -41.15 -16.02 2.59
C PHE A 367 -41.46 -17.44 3.06
N SER A 368 -41.90 -18.26 2.13
CA SER A 368 -42.15 -19.70 2.33
C SER A 368 -41.48 -20.47 1.21
N PHE A 369 -41.10 -21.70 1.50
CA PHE A 369 -40.48 -22.62 0.54
C PHE A 369 -41.16 -23.98 0.59
N SER A 370 -41.13 -24.73 -0.51
CA SER A 370 -41.66 -26.10 -0.57
C SER A 370 -40.58 -27.13 -0.22
N VAL A 371 -40.96 -28.28 0.32
CA VAL A 371 -40.08 -29.45 0.47
C VAL A 371 -40.73 -30.63 -0.24
N ARG A 372 -39.97 -31.28 -1.13
CA ARG A 372 -40.40 -32.44 -1.89
C ARG A 372 -39.39 -33.57 -1.73
N LEU A 373 -39.88 -34.76 -1.41
CA LEU A 373 -39.13 -36.00 -1.59
C LEU A 373 -39.50 -36.56 -2.97
N ALA A 374 -38.55 -36.57 -3.90
CA ALA A 374 -38.70 -37.23 -5.18
C ALA A 374 -38.32 -38.70 -5.01
N ASP A 375 -39.01 -39.63 -5.66
CA ASP A 375 -38.71 -41.08 -5.72
C ASP A 375 -38.61 -41.88 -4.41
N PHE A 376 -38.69 -41.27 -3.23
CA PHE A 376 -38.67 -41.96 -1.94
C PHE A 376 -39.45 -41.25 -0.82
N GLY A 377 -39.57 -41.92 0.33
CA GLY A 377 -40.07 -41.35 1.59
C GLY A 377 -41.58 -41.35 1.75
N ASP A 378 -42.02 -40.90 2.93
CA ASP A 378 -43.43 -40.74 3.30
C ASP A 378 -43.67 -39.35 3.93
N ASP A 379 -44.92 -39.07 4.32
CA ASP A 379 -45.31 -37.80 4.94
C ASP A 379 -44.62 -37.56 6.29
N ILE A 380 -44.19 -38.61 7.00
CA ILE A 380 -43.51 -38.49 8.29
C ILE A 380 -42.10 -38.00 8.04
N LEU A 381 -41.34 -38.69 7.19
CA LEU A 381 -39.98 -38.33 6.82
C LEU A 381 -39.91 -36.93 6.18
N ALA A 382 -40.89 -36.58 5.34
CA ALA A 382 -40.99 -35.26 4.75
C ALA A 382 -41.15 -34.15 5.80
N LYS A 383 -41.93 -34.40 6.86
CA LYS A 383 -42.10 -33.45 7.99
C LYS A 383 -40.84 -33.34 8.85
N GLU A 384 -40.15 -34.46 9.10
CA GLU A 384 -38.89 -34.46 9.85
C GLU A 384 -37.81 -33.65 9.14
N LEU A 385 -37.57 -33.95 7.85
CA LEU A 385 -36.62 -33.20 7.03
C LEU A 385 -37.06 -31.73 6.87
N GLY A 386 -38.36 -31.48 6.69
CA GLY A 386 -38.93 -30.14 6.65
C GLY A 386 -38.70 -29.35 7.95
N SER A 387 -38.74 -30.00 9.10
CA SER A 387 -38.44 -29.38 10.39
C SER A 387 -36.97 -28.94 10.49
N VAL A 388 -36.03 -29.79 10.04
CA VAL A 388 -34.61 -29.44 9.97
C VAL A 388 -34.39 -28.23 9.06
N LEU A 389 -34.95 -28.28 7.84
CA LEU A 389 -34.83 -27.20 6.86
C LEU A 389 -35.39 -25.88 7.40
N ASN A 390 -36.56 -25.91 8.04
CA ASN A 390 -37.13 -24.72 8.70
C ASN A 390 -36.23 -24.17 9.81
N GLY A 391 -35.63 -25.04 10.62
CA GLY A 391 -34.70 -24.62 11.67
C GLY A 391 -33.47 -23.91 11.09
N VAL A 392 -32.82 -24.51 10.09
CA VAL A 392 -31.61 -23.96 9.45
C VAL A 392 -31.92 -22.67 8.69
N VAL A 393 -32.93 -22.68 7.81
CA VAL A 393 -33.33 -21.48 7.04
C VAL A 393 -33.78 -20.38 7.99
N GLY A 394 -34.53 -20.71 9.05
CA GLY A 394 -34.97 -19.76 10.06
C GLY A 394 -33.82 -19.09 10.83
N ALA A 395 -32.76 -19.84 11.12
CA ALA A 395 -31.56 -19.33 11.77
C ALA A 395 -30.72 -18.42 10.85
N LEU A 396 -30.66 -18.72 9.54
CA LEU A 396 -29.83 -18.00 8.58
C LEU A 396 -30.54 -16.81 7.91
N ALA A 397 -31.86 -16.85 7.74
CA ALA A 397 -32.63 -15.77 7.09
C ALA A 397 -32.47 -14.36 7.71
N PRO A 398 -32.16 -14.19 9.02
CA PRO A 398 -31.82 -12.88 9.57
C PRO A 398 -30.46 -12.34 9.09
N LEU A 399 -29.53 -13.22 8.68
CA LEU A 399 -28.15 -12.90 8.33
C LEU A 399 -27.93 -12.87 6.82
N LEU A 400 -28.68 -13.68 6.07
CA LEU A 400 -28.52 -13.89 4.64
C LEU A 400 -29.81 -13.59 3.85
N PRO A 401 -29.72 -13.03 2.63
CA PRO A 401 -30.88 -12.82 1.75
C PRO A 401 -31.40 -14.13 1.18
N LEU A 402 -32.31 -14.77 1.92
CA LEU A 402 -32.90 -16.05 1.53
C LEU A 402 -34.32 -15.95 0.91
N GLN A 403 -34.83 -14.73 0.68
CA GLN A 403 -36.23 -14.51 0.28
C GLN A 403 -36.61 -15.09 -1.09
N ASP A 404 -35.62 -15.34 -1.95
CA ASP A 404 -35.81 -15.85 -3.30
C ASP A 404 -35.75 -17.39 -3.37
N LEU A 405 -35.72 -18.06 -2.21
CA LEU A 405 -35.83 -19.52 -2.12
C LEU A 405 -37.22 -19.98 -2.61
N ASP A 406 -37.23 -20.93 -3.56
CA ASP A 406 -38.42 -21.62 -4.06
C ASP A 406 -38.73 -22.84 -3.19
N GLY A 407 -37.73 -23.70 -2.98
CA GLY A 407 -37.92 -24.97 -2.31
C GLY A 407 -36.72 -25.90 -2.38
N PHE A 408 -36.94 -27.09 -1.83
CA PHE A 408 -36.01 -28.20 -1.79
C PHE A 408 -36.64 -29.42 -2.46
N THR A 409 -35.87 -30.08 -3.33
CA THR A 409 -36.16 -31.42 -3.84
C THR A 409 -35.07 -32.36 -3.35
N ILE A 410 -35.44 -33.37 -2.58
CA ILE A 410 -34.54 -34.40 -2.07
C ILE A 410 -34.82 -35.68 -2.84
N ALA A 411 -33.80 -36.34 -3.39
CA ALA A 411 -33.99 -37.51 -4.27
C ALA A 411 -32.95 -38.61 -4.05
N VAL A 412 -33.35 -39.88 -4.16
CA VAL A 412 -32.40 -40.99 -4.27
C VAL A 412 -31.75 -40.96 -5.65
N ASP A 413 -32.53 -40.79 -6.72
CA ASP A 413 -32.02 -40.54 -8.07
C ASP A 413 -31.81 -39.03 -8.29
N TYR A 414 -30.74 -38.52 -7.69
CA TYR A 414 -30.34 -37.11 -7.77
C TYR A 414 -30.19 -36.61 -9.22
N HIS A 415 -29.69 -37.44 -10.14
CA HIS A 415 -29.50 -37.05 -11.54
C HIS A 415 -30.83 -36.92 -12.27
N SER A 416 -31.75 -37.87 -12.07
CA SER A 416 -33.10 -37.78 -12.64
C SER A 416 -33.88 -36.60 -12.08
N ALA A 417 -33.79 -36.35 -10.77
CA ALA A 417 -34.44 -35.22 -10.13
C ALA A 417 -33.93 -33.86 -10.66
N LEU A 418 -32.62 -33.74 -10.92
CA LEU A 418 -32.04 -32.55 -11.56
C LEU A 418 -32.51 -32.37 -13.00
N ALA A 419 -32.55 -33.47 -13.78
CA ALA A 419 -32.91 -33.41 -15.19
C ALA A 419 -34.38 -33.04 -15.40
N THR A 420 -35.25 -33.37 -14.44
CA THR A 420 -36.71 -33.26 -14.55
C THR A 420 -37.32 -32.12 -13.72
N ILE A 421 -36.50 -31.31 -13.03
CA ILE A 421 -36.99 -30.19 -12.24
C ILE A 421 -37.71 -29.15 -13.10
N ASP A 422 -38.88 -28.70 -12.65
CA ASP A 422 -39.64 -27.66 -13.33
C ASP A 422 -39.01 -26.27 -13.12
N ARG A 423 -38.37 -25.77 -14.18
CA ARG A 423 -37.71 -24.46 -14.21
C ARG A 423 -38.64 -23.31 -14.59
N GLY A 424 -39.92 -23.57 -14.86
CA GLY A 424 -40.89 -22.58 -15.31
C GLY A 424 -40.76 -22.19 -16.79
N ASP A 425 -39.88 -22.87 -17.54
CA ASP A 425 -39.73 -22.77 -18.99
C ASP A 425 -39.32 -24.14 -19.55
N GLN A 426 -40.21 -24.76 -20.32
CA GLN A 426 -40.01 -26.09 -20.90
C GLN A 426 -39.05 -26.10 -22.10
N SER A 427 -38.66 -24.92 -22.62
CA SER A 427 -37.69 -24.81 -23.71
C SER A 427 -36.23 -24.93 -23.25
N LEU A 428 -35.99 -24.83 -21.94
CA LEU A 428 -34.64 -24.92 -21.38
C LEU A 428 -34.13 -26.36 -21.40
N PRO A 429 -32.84 -26.59 -21.70
CA PRO A 429 -32.27 -27.93 -21.66
C PRO A 429 -32.27 -28.50 -20.23
N PRO A 430 -32.33 -29.85 -20.09
CA PRO A 430 -32.17 -30.51 -18.81
C PRO A 430 -30.88 -30.12 -18.10
N ILE A 431 -30.92 -30.03 -16.78
CA ILE A 431 -29.73 -29.77 -15.97
C ILE A 431 -29.06 -31.09 -15.63
N SER A 432 -27.77 -31.22 -15.95
CA SER A 432 -26.92 -32.29 -15.43
C SER A 432 -26.06 -31.80 -14.26
N SER A 433 -25.63 -32.75 -13.44
CA SER A 433 -24.46 -32.61 -12.58
C SER A 433 -23.48 -33.65 -13.09
N ASP A 434 -22.45 -33.23 -13.82
CA ASP A 434 -21.50 -34.18 -14.40
C ASP A 434 -20.76 -34.90 -13.25
N ALA A 435 -20.97 -36.21 -13.13
CA ALA A 435 -20.17 -37.04 -12.24
C ALA A 435 -18.77 -37.14 -12.86
N LEU A 436 -17.83 -36.37 -12.33
CA LEU A 436 -16.43 -36.57 -12.66
C LEU A 436 -16.01 -37.90 -12.02
N GLY A 437 -15.20 -38.72 -12.70
CA GLY A 437 -14.88 -40.09 -12.28
C GLY A 437 -14.18 -40.28 -10.93
N TYR A 438 -14.10 -39.22 -10.11
CA TYR A 438 -13.55 -39.19 -8.76
C TYR A 438 -14.56 -38.72 -7.69
N GLY A 439 -15.80 -38.36 -8.04
CA GLY A 439 -16.80 -37.90 -7.07
C GLY A 439 -18.23 -37.82 -7.63
N LEU A 440 -19.22 -37.84 -6.74
CA LEU A 440 -20.64 -37.68 -7.10
C LEU A 440 -21.13 -36.31 -6.65
N GLY A 441 -21.82 -35.59 -7.56
CA GLY A 441 -22.56 -34.40 -7.18
C GLY A 441 -23.65 -34.76 -6.17
N ALA A 442 -23.78 -33.98 -5.10
CA ALA A 442 -24.67 -34.30 -3.99
C ALA A 442 -25.69 -33.19 -3.66
N ALA A 443 -25.49 -31.99 -4.17
CA ALA A 443 -26.45 -30.89 -4.12
C ALA A 443 -26.18 -29.87 -5.24
N LYS A 444 -27.24 -29.20 -5.75
CA LYS A 444 -27.12 -28.13 -6.74
C LYS A 444 -28.26 -27.11 -6.67
N LEU A 445 -27.92 -25.81 -6.71
CA LEU A 445 -28.89 -24.72 -6.88
C LEU A 445 -29.36 -24.68 -8.34
N VAL A 446 -30.67 -24.51 -8.52
CA VAL A 446 -31.32 -24.41 -9.81
C VAL A 446 -32.18 -23.16 -9.85
N THR A 447 -31.86 -22.25 -10.77
CA THR A 447 -32.72 -21.10 -11.05
C THR A 447 -34.03 -21.56 -11.68
N VAL A 448 -35.15 -21.17 -11.07
CA VAL A 448 -36.52 -21.46 -11.51
C VAL A 448 -37.32 -20.16 -11.66
N CYS A 449 -38.28 -20.15 -12.59
CA CYS A 449 -39.23 -19.05 -12.75
C CYS A 449 -40.57 -19.41 -12.10
N ARG A 450 -41.05 -18.55 -11.21
CA ARG A 450 -42.39 -18.65 -10.59
C ARG A 450 -43.09 -17.31 -10.70
N ASN A 451 -44.27 -17.29 -11.31
CA ASN A 451 -45.06 -16.06 -11.48
C ASN A 451 -44.25 -14.89 -12.07
N GLY A 452 -43.39 -15.18 -13.05
CA GLY A 452 -42.53 -14.19 -13.71
C GLY A 452 -41.33 -13.71 -12.89
N SER A 453 -41.12 -14.24 -11.67
CA SER A 453 -39.96 -13.92 -10.82
C SER A 453 -38.94 -15.06 -10.82
N SER A 454 -37.66 -14.69 -10.92
CA SER A 454 -36.53 -15.62 -10.76
C SER A 454 -36.38 -15.99 -9.30
N LYS A 455 -36.36 -17.30 -9.00
CA LYS A 455 -36.13 -17.89 -7.68
C LYS A 455 -35.07 -18.99 -7.78
N GLU A 456 -34.59 -19.46 -6.64
CA GLU A 456 -33.63 -20.55 -6.54
C GLU A 456 -34.24 -21.77 -5.85
N HIS A 457 -34.11 -22.95 -6.46
CA HIS A 457 -34.57 -24.23 -5.93
C HIS A 457 -33.36 -25.15 -5.70
N LEU A 458 -33.29 -25.78 -4.52
CA LEU A 458 -32.16 -26.64 -4.17
C LEU A 458 -32.51 -28.11 -4.38
N VAL A 459 -31.72 -28.82 -5.20
CA VAL A 459 -31.84 -30.28 -5.36
C VAL A 459 -30.73 -30.97 -4.58
N ILE A 460 -31.06 -31.93 -3.72
CA ILE A 460 -30.14 -32.58 -2.77
C ILE A 460 -30.29 -34.09 -2.88
N SER A 461 -29.18 -34.83 -2.80
CA SER A 461 -29.23 -36.29 -2.71
C SER A 461 -29.81 -36.73 -1.36
N ALA A 462 -30.63 -37.78 -1.38
CA ALA A 462 -31.20 -38.37 -0.17
C ALA A 462 -30.11 -38.82 0.82
N GLY A 463 -28.93 -39.22 0.32
CA GLY A 463 -27.77 -39.56 1.15
C GLY A 463 -27.26 -38.39 1.99
N VAL A 464 -27.21 -37.17 1.45
CA VAL A 464 -26.84 -35.97 2.22
C VAL A 464 -27.94 -35.58 3.20
N ALA A 465 -29.19 -35.55 2.74
CA ALA A 465 -30.32 -35.20 3.60
C ALA A 465 -30.51 -36.18 4.76
N GLY A 466 -30.27 -37.48 4.53
CA GLY A 466 -30.33 -38.51 5.56
C GLY A 466 -29.33 -38.28 6.70
N LYS A 467 -28.17 -37.68 6.43
CA LYS A 467 -27.19 -37.32 7.47
C LYS A 467 -27.76 -36.36 8.51
N TRP A 468 -28.70 -35.49 8.16
CA TRP A 468 -29.30 -34.53 9.10
C TRP A 468 -30.04 -35.20 10.26
N LEU A 469 -30.52 -36.43 10.03
CA LEU A 469 -31.23 -37.23 11.02
C LEU A 469 -30.33 -38.30 11.67
N SER A 470 -29.04 -38.35 11.31
CA SER A 470 -28.10 -39.31 11.90
C SER A 470 -27.98 -39.14 13.41
N THR A 471 -27.74 -40.22 14.15
CA THR A 471 -27.42 -40.13 15.59
C THR A 471 -25.97 -39.69 15.82
N ASP A 472 -25.10 -39.87 14.84
CA ASP A 472 -23.71 -39.41 14.89
C ASP A 472 -23.62 -37.89 14.69
N ALA A 473 -22.91 -37.21 15.59
CA ALA A 473 -22.82 -35.75 15.55
C ALA A 473 -21.98 -35.24 14.38
N GLY A 474 -20.92 -35.95 14.01
CA GLY A 474 -20.05 -35.58 12.90
C GLY A 474 -20.75 -35.77 11.55
N GLU A 475 -21.48 -36.88 11.38
CA GLU A 475 -22.30 -37.09 10.19
C GLU A 475 -23.37 -36.00 10.04
N ARG A 476 -24.09 -35.68 11.14
CA ARG A 476 -25.05 -34.57 11.13
C ARG A 476 -24.40 -33.25 10.75
N GLN A 477 -23.24 -32.92 11.33
CA GLN A 477 -22.51 -31.68 11.03
C GLN A 477 -22.08 -31.62 9.56
N SER A 478 -21.51 -32.69 9.00
CA SER A 478 -21.15 -32.78 7.59
C SER A 478 -22.36 -32.61 6.67
N GLY A 479 -23.49 -33.25 6.99
CA GLY A 479 -24.75 -33.07 6.24
C GLY A 479 -25.28 -31.63 6.30
N LEU A 480 -25.26 -31.01 7.48
CA LEU A 480 -25.69 -29.62 7.67
C LEU A 480 -24.73 -28.64 6.98
N HIS A 481 -23.44 -28.92 6.98
CA HIS A 481 -22.43 -28.08 6.33
C HIS A 481 -22.74 -27.92 4.83
N VAL A 482 -23.05 -29.01 4.12
CA VAL A 482 -23.48 -28.95 2.71
C VAL A 482 -24.72 -28.07 2.54
N LEU A 483 -25.73 -28.21 3.41
CA LEU A 483 -26.93 -27.37 3.34
C LEU A 483 -26.60 -25.88 3.53
N VAL A 484 -25.77 -25.54 4.52
CA VAL A 484 -25.37 -24.15 4.81
C VAL A 484 -24.52 -23.57 3.68
N MET A 485 -23.61 -24.34 3.08
CA MET A 485 -22.87 -23.94 1.88
C MET A 485 -23.81 -23.52 0.75
N MET A 486 -24.81 -24.35 0.44
CA MET A 486 -25.74 -24.07 -0.66
C MET A 486 -26.59 -22.83 -0.39
N LEU A 487 -27.00 -22.59 0.86
CA LEU A 487 -27.71 -21.38 1.25
C LEU A 487 -26.82 -20.13 1.19
N ALA A 488 -25.54 -20.25 1.56
CA ALA A 488 -24.56 -19.17 1.45
C ALA A 488 -24.25 -18.80 -0.01
N GLU A 489 -24.17 -19.78 -0.91
CA GLU A 489 -24.02 -19.56 -2.34
C GLU A 489 -25.23 -18.82 -2.94
N MET A 490 -26.45 -19.22 -2.55
CA MET A 490 -27.67 -18.54 -2.95
C MET A 490 -27.68 -17.07 -2.49
N ALA A 491 -27.26 -16.85 -1.23
CA ALA A 491 -27.15 -15.52 -0.65
C ALA A 491 -26.18 -14.63 -1.42
N LEU A 492 -25.03 -15.17 -1.84
CA LEU A 492 -24.06 -14.46 -2.69
C LEU A 492 -24.71 -13.98 -3.99
N TYR A 493 -25.41 -14.87 -4.71
CA TYR A 493 -26.07 -14.48 -5.96
C TYR A 493 -27.15 -13.43 -5.78
N ALA A 494 -27.90 -13.47 -4.67
CA ALA A 494 -28.85 -12.42 -4.34
C ALA A 494 -28.16 -11.07 -4.05
N GLN A 495 -27.03 -11.07 -3.34
CA GLN A 495 -26.28 -9.86 -3.01
C GLN A 495 -25.65 -9.18 -4.24
N TYR A 496 -25.21 -9.96 -5.24
CA TYR A 496 -24.50 -9.43 -6.41
C TYR A 496 -25.25 -9.63 -7.73
N GLY A 497 -26.57 -9.86 -7.70
CA GLY A 497 -27.39 -10.09 -8.90
C GLY A 497 -27.31 -9.00 -9.98
N SER A 498 -26.88 -7.78 -9.62
CA SER A 498 -26.61 -6.67 -10.56
C SER A 498 -25.44 -6.93 -11.52
N LEU A 499 -24.61 -7.96 -11.27
CA LEU A 499 -23.50 -8.32 -12.15
C LEU A 499 -23.93 -8.81 -13.53
N ARG A 500 -25.21 -9.20 -13.71
CA ARG A 500 -25.74 -9.73 -14.99
C ARG A 500 -25.63 -8.77 -16.19
N GLY A 501 -25.29 -7.49 -15.98
CA GLY A 501 -25.11 -6.49 -17.03
C GLY A 501 -23.67 -5.99 -17.24
N VAL A 502 -22.69 -6.49 -16.50
CA VAL A 502 -21.29 -6.05 -16.63
C VAL A 502 -20.65 -6.72 -17.85
N THR A 503 -20.28 -5.93 -18.85
CA THR A 503 -19.57 -6.42 -20.04
C THR A 503 -18.07 -6.52 -19.77
N PHE A 504 -17.48 -7.64 -20.20
CA PHE A 504 -16.05 -7.90 -20.20
C PHE A 504 -15.65 -8.27 -21.63
N SER A 505 -14.67 -7.57 -22.20
CA SER A 505 -14.20 -7.79 -23.58
C SER A 505 -12.75 -8.31 -23.59
N PRO A 506 -12.50 -9.55 -23.14
CA PRO A 506 -11.18 -10.16 -23.17
C PRO A 506 -10.75 -10.58 -24.58
N ASP A 507 -9.45 -10.82 -24.75
CA ASP A 507 -8.93 -11.61 -25.86
C ASP A 507 -9.52 -13.04 -25.87
N SER A 508 -9.35 -13.76 -26.98
CA SER A 508 -9.97 -15.08 -27.20
C SER A 508 -9.58 -16.10 -26.12
N LEU A 509 -8.29 -16.18 -25.77
CA LEU A 509 -7.81 -17.10 -24.73
C LEU A 509 -8.36 -16.73 -23.35
N THR A 510 -8.27 -15.46 -22.98
CA THR A 510 -8.76 -14.99 -21.68
C THR A 510 -10.27 -15.23 -21.53
N ARG A 511 -11.04 -15.18 -22.63
CA ARG A 511 -12.47 -15.54 -22.63
C ARG A 511 -12.71 -17.00 -22.25
N GLU A 512 -11.97 -17.92 -22.87
CA GLU A 512 -12.10 -19.36 -22.64
C GLU A 512 -11.63 -19.74 -21.24
N ILE A 513 -10.47 -19.21 -20.84
CA ILE A 513 -9.86 -19.52 -19.54
C ILE A 513 -10.69 -18.97 -18.38
N HIS A 514 -11.26 -17.76 -18.50
CA HIS A 514 -12.06 -17.16 -17.43
C HIS A 514 -13.27 -18.02 -17.04
N GLN A 515 -13.84 -18.77 -17.99
CA GLN A 515 -14.95 -19.69 -17.68
C GLN A 515 -14.51 -20.78 -16.70
N GLY A 516 -13.25 -21.24 -16.80
CA GLY A 516 -12.72 -22.31 -15.94
C GLY A 516 -12.48 -21.90 -14.48
N VAL A 517 -12.57 -20.61 -14.14
CA VAL A 517 -12.41 -20.12 -12.76
C VAL A 517 -13.62 -19.30 -12.28
N ALA A 518 -14.65 -19.15 -13.11
CA ALA A 518 -15.78 -18.27 -12.83
C ALA A 518 -16.55 -18.65 -11.55
N ALA A 519 -16.58 -19.94 -11.19
CA ALA A 519 -17.24 -20.42 -9.98
C ALA A 519 -16.36 -20.35 -8.72
N ALA A 520 -15.03 -20.20 -8.86
CA ALA A 520 -14.11 -20.27 -7.73
C ALA A 520 -14.36 -19.19 -6.65
N PRO A 521 -14.65 -17.92 -6.97
CA PRO A 521 -15.01 -16.94 -5.95
C PRO A 521 -16.25 -17.33 -5.13
N ALA A 522 -17.25 -17.95 -5.77
CA ALA A 522 -18.45 -18.41 -5.09
C ALA A 522 -18.18 -19.64 -4.22
N CYS A 523 -17.34 -20.57 -4.69
CA CYS A 523 -16.89 -21.74 -3.92
C CYS A 523 -16.10 -21.31 -2.66
N TYR A 524 -15.16 -20.37 -2.82
CA TYR A 524 -14.44 -19.77 -1.71
C TYR A 524 -15.39 -19.13 -0.70
N TRP A 525 -16.31 -18.28 -1.16
CA TRP A 525 -17.25 -17.60 -0.27
C TRP A 525 -18.15 -18.58 0.50
N ARG A 526 -18.81 -19.51 -0.20
CA ARG A 526 -19.76 -20.43 0.44
C ARG A 526 -19.10 -21.34 1.48
N ALA A 527 -17.86 -21.78 1.23
CA ALA A 527 -17.11 -22.58 2.18
C ALA A 527 -16.68 -21.75 3.39
N ARG A 528 -16.25 -20.50 3.17
CA ARG A 528 -15.91 -19.57 4.24
C ARG A 528 -17.08 -19.30 5.18
N GLU A 529 -18.26 -19.00 4.64
CA GLU A 529 -19.45 -18.69 5.44
C GLU A 529 -20.04 -19.91 6.15
N SER A 530 -19.62 -21.14 5.81
CA SER A 530 -20.15 -22.39 6.37
C SER A 530 -19.15 -23.18 7.20
N ALA A 531 -17.88 -22.76 7.24
CA ALA A 531 -16.78 -23.47 7.89
C ALA A 531 -17.06 -23.80 9.37
N PHE A 532 -17.78 -22.90 10.07
CA PHE A 532 -18.13 -23.07 11.48
C PHE A 532 -19.05 -24.27 11.76
N VAL A 533 -19.73 -24.81 10.75
CA VAL A 533 -20.70 -25.92 10.91
C VAL A 533 -20.00 -27.26 11.12
N SER A 534 -18.90 -27.50 10.41
CA SER A 534 -18.12 -28.73 10.43
C SER A 534 -16.63 -28.40 10.24
N PRO A 535 -15.89 -27.99 11.28
CA PRO A 535 -14.49 -27.60 11.14
C PRO A 535 -13.60 -28.69 10.53
N ASP A 536 -13.93 -29.96 10.74
CA ASP A 536 -13.19 -31.12 10.24
C ASP A 536 -13.47 -31.45 8.76
N GLU A 537 -14.40 -30.77 8.11
CA GLU A 537 -14.72 -31.00 6.68
C GLU A 537 -13.54 -30.65 5.75
N GLY A 538 -12.54 -29.91 6.24
CA GLY A 538 -11.34 -29.55 5.47
C GLY A 538 -10.60 -30.76 4.90
N GLN A 539 -10.69 -31.95 5.53
CA GLN A 539 -10.08 -33.17 5.02
C GLN A 539 -10.76 -33.62 3.72
N ALA A 540 -12.10 -33.57 3.68
CA ALA A 540 -12.87 -33.94 2.49
C ALA A 540 -12.54 -33.00 1.32
N PHE A 541 -12.43 -31.68 1.57
CA PHE A 541 -12.01 -30.74 0.55
C PHE A 541 -10.57 -31.00 0.07
N ALA A 542 -9.63 -31.26 0.99
CA ALA A 542 -8.26 -31.58 0.64
C ALA A 542 -8.15 -32.86 -0.22
N ASP A 543 -8.96 -33.87 0.10
CA ASP A 543 -9.03 -35.12 -0.67
C ASP A 543 -9.61 -34.89 -2.06
N LEU A 544 -10.69 -34.10 -2.18
CA LEU A 544 -11.26 -33.72 -3.48
C LEU A 544 -10.27 -32.96 -4.38
N VAL A 545 -9.44 -32.07 -3.82
CA VAL A 545 -8.37 -31.39 -4.58
C VAL A 545 -7.36 -32.41 -5.13
N ILE A 546 -6.90 -33.34 -4.29
CA ILE A 546 -5.91 -34.33 -4.71
C ILE A 546 -6.49 -35.33 -5.72
N ASP A 547 -7.72 -35.79 -5.52
CA ASP A 547 -8.32 -36.79 -6.39
C ASP A 547 -8.77 -36.19 -7.73
N SER A 548 -9.21 -34.92 -7.74
CA SER A 548 -9.46 -34.18 -8.99
C SER A 548 -8.18 -33.95 -9.80
N LEU A 549 -7.05 -33.65 -9.15
CA LEU A 549 -5.74 -33.54 -9.81
C LEU A 549 -5.29 -34.87 -10.41
N LYS A 550 -5.37 -35.97 -9.65
CA LYS A 550 -5.04 -37.32 -10.16
C LYS A 550 -5.95 -37.73 -11.32
N TYR A 551 -7.22 -37.35 -11.27
CA TYR A 551 -8.15 -37.57 -12.37
C TYR A 551 -7.74 -36.76 -13.61
N ALA A 552 -7.46 -35.47 -13.45
CA ALA A 552 -6.98 -34.59 -14.52
C ALA A 552 -5.71 -35.15 -15.19
N GLU A 553 -4.73 -35.59 -14.39
CA GLU A 553 -3.49 -36.22 -14.88
C GLU A 553 -3.78 -37.43 -15.78
N ARG A 554 -4.72 -38.29 -15.39
CA ARG A 554 -5.10 -39.50 -16.15
C ARG A 554 -5.84 -39.15 -17.45
N GLU A 555 -6.85 -38.29 -17.38
CA GLU A 555 -7.65 -37.92 -18.55
C GLU A 555 -6.81 -37.19 -19.59
N ILE A 556 -5.97 -36.23 -19.17
CA ILE A 556 -5.09 -35.48 -20.08
C ILE A 556 -4.02 -36.39 -20.68
N ALA A 557 -3.47 -37.35 -19.91
CA ALA A 557 -2.54 -38.33 -20.46
C ALA A 557 -3.21 -39.22 -21.52
N SER A 558 -4.47 -39.62 -21.30
CA SER A 558 -5.27 -40.38 -22.27
C SER A 558 -5.53 -39.58 -23.55
N GLU A 559 -5.96 -38.32 -23.44
CA GLU A 559 -6.17 -37.46 -24.60
C GLU A 559 -4.87 -37.20 -25.37
N ARG A 560 -3.77 -36.92 -24.65
CA ARG A 560 -2.44 -36.76 -25.28
C ARG A 560 -2.02 -37.99 -26.09
N ALA A 561 -2.30 -39.19 -25.60
CA ALA A 561 -2.01 -40.43 -26.33
C ALA A 561 -2.85 -40.60 -27.61
N ARG A 562 -4.02 -39.96 -27.69
CA ARG A 562 -4.91 -40.00 -28.88
C ARG A 562 -4.55 -38.95 -29.94
N ILE A 563 -3.83 -37.88 -29.58
CA ILE A 563 -3.49 -36.78 -30.50
C ILE A 563 -2.78 -37.27 -31.78
N PRO A 564 -1.76 -38.17 -31.74
CA PRO A 564 -1.07 -38.61 -32.96
C PRO A 564 -1.99 -39.30 -33.98
N THR A 565 -3.10 -39.88 -33.52
CA THR A 565 -4.02 -40.66 -34.36
C THR A 565 -5.26 -39.85 -34.78
N SER A 566 -5.76 -38.96 -33.90
CA SER A 566 -6.97 -38.15 -34.15
C SER A 566 -6.67 -36.78 -34.75
N GLY A 567 -5.51 -36.18 -34.44
CA GLY A 567 -5.21 -34.77 -34.74
C GLY A 567 -6.01 -33.76 -33.92
N GLU A 568 -6.84 -34.20 -32.96
CA GLU A 568 -7.81 -33.35 -32.25
C GLU A 568 -7.22 -32.72 -30.98
N ILE A 569 -6.44 -31.65 -31.14
CA ILE A 569 -5.87 -30.89 -30.02
C ILE A 569 -6.96 -30.19 -29.18
N TYR A 570 -8.07 -29.79 -29.81
CA TYR A 570 -9.17 -29.10 -29.14
C TYR A 570 -9.90 -29.98 -28.12
N ALA A 571 -10.05 -31.29 -28.39
CA ALA A 571 -10.66 -32.23 -27.45
C ALA A 571 -9.84 -32.37 -26.15
N ALA A 572 -8.51 -32.34 -26.26
CA ALA A 572 -7.61 -32.34 -25.11
C ALA A 572 -7.76 -31.04 -24.28
N MET A 573 -7.91 -29.88 -24.94
CA MET A 573 -8.12 -28.60 -24.26
C MET A 573 -9.48 -28.53 -23.55
N GLU A 574 -10.56 -29.00 -24.19
CA GLU A 574 -11.89 -29.04 -23.58
C GLU A 574 -11.91 -29.95 -22.34
N THR A 575 -11.31 -31.14 -22.44
CA THR A 575 -11.17 -32.09 -21.33
C THR A 575 -10.33 -31.50 -20.20
N ALA A 576 -9.22 -30.84 -20.54
CA ALA A 576 -8.37 -30.20 -19.56
C ALA A 576 -9.08 -29.05 -18.83
N LEU A 577 -9.79 -28.17 -19.55
CA LEU A 577 -10.55 -27.09 -18.93
C LEU A 577 -11.61 -27.63 -17.95
N LYS A 578 -12.34 -28.69 -18.32
CA LYS A 578 -13.29 -29.35 -17.40
C LYS A 578 -12.61 -29.84 -16.13
N CYS A 579 -11.47 -30.54 -16.27
CA CYS A 579 -10.72 -31.06 -15.15
C CYS A 579 -10.14 -29.96 -14.26
N VAL A 580 -9.51 -28.95 -14.86
CA VAL A 580 -8.90 -27.81 -14.14
C VAL A 580 -9.96 -26.98 -13.42
N THR A 581 -11.14 -26.77 -14.01
CA THR A 581 -12.26 -26.10 -13.36
C THR A 581 -12.62 -26.78 -12.05
N ALA A 582 -12.67 -28.12 -12.07
CA ALA A 582 -13.02 -28.88 -10.90
C ALA A 582 -11.94 -28.82 -9.81
N VAL A 583 -10.66 -28.89 -10.19
CA VAL A 583 -9.52 -28.68 -9.27
C VAL A 583 -9.62 -27.30 -8.61
N LEU A 584 -9.87 -26.25 -9.38
CA LEU A 584 -9.96 -24.88 -8.89
C LEU A 584 -11.14 -24.68 -7.94
N ASN A 585 -12.30 -25.24 -8.25
CA ASN A 585 -13.48 -25.16 -7.37
C ASN A 585 -13.22 -25.87 -6.05
N HIS A 586 -12.66 -27.08 -6.06
CA HIS A 586 -12.32 -27.81 -4.83
C HIS A 586 -11.23 -27.09 -4.02
N ALA A 587 -10.24 -26.50 -4.69
CA ALA A 587 -9.20 -25.72 -4.03
C ALA A 587 -9.78 -24.44 -3.41
N ALA A 588 -10.72 -23.79 -4.09
CA ALA A 588 -11.43 -22.63 -3.57
C ALA A 588 -12.31 -22.99 -2.37
N ASP A 589 -13.03 -24.12 -2.39
CA ASP A 589 -13.79 -24.60 -1.23
C ASP A 589 -12.85 -24.86 -0.04
N TRP A 590 -11.70 -25.53 -0.23
CA TRP A 590 -10.71 -25.74 0.84
C TRP A 590 -10.16 -24.42 1.41
N LEU A 591 -9.79 -23.47 0.53
CA LEU A 591 -9.26 -22.16 0.91
C LEU A 591 -10.32 -21.33 1.66
N GLY A 592 -11.56 -21.36 1.19
CA GLY A 592 -12.68 -20.71 1.84
C GLY A 592 -12.92 -21.29 3.23
N HIS A 593 -12.97 -22.62 3.34
CA HIS A 593 -13.13 -23.31 4.62
C HIS A 593 -12.05 -22.90 5.62
N ARG A 594 -10.78 -22.94 5.22
CA ARG A 594 -9.64 -22.49 6.04
C ARG A 594 -9.82 -21.07 6.54
N ASP A 595 -10.17 -20.14 5.64
CA ASP A 595 -10.31 -18.72 5.97
C ASP A 595 -11.58 -18.41 6.79
N GLY A 596 -12.55 -19.33 6.81
CA GLY A 596 -13.78 -19.23 7.60
C GLY A 596 -13.64 -19.70 9.04
N LEU A 597 -12.54 -20.40 9.35
CA LEU A 597 -12.18 -20.80 10.70
C LEU A 597 -11.47 -19.66 11.44
N THR A 598 -11.27 -19.83 12.76
CA THR A 598 -10.52 -18.85 13.54
C THR A 598 -9.07 -18.80 13.05
N GLU A 599 -8.47 -17.60 12.94
CA GLU A 599 -7.09 -17.45 12.48
C GLU A 599 -6.12 -18.34 13.28
N GLY A 600 -5.36 -19.18 12.58
CA GLY A 600 -4.42 -20.13 13.17
C GLY A 600 -5.04 -21.40 13.77
N GLN A 601 -6.35 -21.60 13.66
CA GLN A 601 -7.01 -22.84 14.05
C GLN A 601 -6.56 -24.00 13.14
N SER A 602 -6.02 -25.06 13.72
CA SER A 602 -5.76 -26.31 12.99
C SER A 602 -7.06 -27.07 12.74
N PHE A 603 -7.12 -27.77 11.62
CA PHE A 603 -8.27 -28.57 11.19
C PHE A 603 -7.78 -29.76 10.35
N LEU A 604 -8.58 -30.82 10.25
CA LEU A 604 -8.21 -31.97 9.42
C LEU A 604 -8.06 -31.53 7.95
N GLY A 605 -6.98 -31.97 7.29
CA GLY A 605 -6.67 -31.56 5.91
C GLY A 605 -5.91 -30.23 5.77
N ASP A 606 -5.48 -29.60 6.88
CA ASP A 606 -4.62 -28.39 6.85
C ASP A 606 -3.26 -28.62 6.15
N ASN A 607 -2.85 -29.89 6.00
CA ASN A 607 -1.65 -30.32 5.29
C ASN A 607 -1.75 -30.33 3.75
N LEU A 608 -2.82 -29.81 3.14
CA LEU A 608 -2.97 -29.77 1.68
C LEU A 608 -1.76 -29.13 0.95
N PRO A 609 -1.16 -28.01 1.40
CA PRO A 609 0.02 -27.46 0.74
C PRO A 609 1.19 -28.45 0.68
N GLU A 610 1.42 -29.22 1.74
CA GLU A 610 2.44 -30.29 1.77
C GLU A 610 2.13 -31.38 0.73
N ARG A 611 0.85 -31.80 0.66
CA ARG A 611 0.39 -32.82 -0.30
C ARG A 611 0.55 -32.36 -1.76
N LEU A 612 0.51 -31.05 -2.02
CA LEU A 612 0.67 -30.43 -3.34
C LEU A 612 2.13 -30.18 -3.74
N ARG A 613 3.08 -30.25 -2.80
CA ARG A 613 4.50 -29.94 -3.05
C ARG A 613 5.13 -30.80 -4.15
N SER A 614 4.78 -32.09 -4.23
CA SER A 614 5.32 -32.99 -5.27
C SER A 614 4.92 -32.58 -6.70
N ARG A 615 3.89 -31.74 -6.84
CA ARG A 615 3.42 -31.14 -8.11
C ARG A 615 3.90 -29.69 -8.28
N GLY A 616 4.71 -29.18 -7.35
CA GLY A 616 5.11 -27.78 -7.30
C GLY A 616 3.94 -26.82 -7.15
N LEU A 617 2.86 -27.23 -6.47
CA LEU A 617 1.63 -26.45 -6.31
C LEU A 617 1.41 -25.94 -4.88
N ASP A 618 2.38 -26.14 -3.98
CA ASP A 618 2.35 -25.73 -2.57
C ASP A 618 2.32 -24.21 -2.39
N ARG A 619 2.98 -23.46 -3.27
CA ARG A 619 2.93 -21.97 -3.25
C ARG A 619 1.81 -21.41 -4.08
N TRP A 620 1.46 -22.11 -5.15
CA TRP A 620 0.32 -21.76 -5.98
C TRP A 620 -0.97 -21.72 -5.15
N ILE A 621 -1.20 -22.70 -4.26
CA ILE A 621 -2.43 -22.73 -3.45
C ILE A 621 -2.50 -21.52 -2.50
N GLU A 622 -1.37 -21.08 -1.94
CA GLU A 622 -1.32 -19.87 -1.11
C GLU A 622 -1.52 -18.58 -1.91
N LEU A 623 -0.95 -18.49 -3.11
CA LEU A 623 -1.22 -17.37 -4.02
C LEU A 623 -2.70 -17.33 -4.42
N PHE A 624 -3.30 -18.49 -4.72
CA PHE A 624 -4.70 -18.59 -5.09
C PHE A 624 -5.63 -18.17 -3.95
N GLY A 625 -5.31 -18.56 -2.71
CA GLY A 625 -6.00 -18.10 -1.51
C GLY A 625 -5.97 -16.58 -1.35
N ARG A 626 -4.78 -15.98 -1.51
CA ARG A 626 -4.63 -14.52 -1.45
C ARG A 626 -5.47 -13.80 -2.51
N ASP A 627 -5.51 -14.32 -3.73
CA ASP A 627 -6.25 -13.71 -4.84
C ASP A 627 -7.77 -13.90 -4.72
N LEU A 628 -8.23 -15.06 -4.23
CA LEU A 628 -9.64 -15.30 -3.91
C LEU A 628 -10.12 -14.41 -2.78
N SER A 629 -9.33 -14.29 -1.70
CA SER A 629 -9.63 -13.38 -0.59
C SER A 629 -9.70 -11.93 -1.07
N ALA A 630 -8.76 -11.51 -1.93
CA ALA A 630 -8.72 -10.17 -2.50
C ALA A 630 -9.90 -9.84 -3.45
N CYS A 631 -10.68 -10.83 -3.89
CA CYS A 631 -11.93 -10.59 -4.62
C CYS A 631 -12.97 -9.88 -3.75
N PHE A 632 -12.89 -10.02 -2.42
CA PHE A 632 -13.85 -9.48 -1.46
C PHE A 632 -13.16 -8.45 -0.54
N SER A 633 -13.65 -7.21 -0.54
CA SER A 633 -13.17 -6.19 0.40
C SER A 633 -13.59 -6.51 1.84
N LYS A 634 -12.99 -5.82 2.82
CA LYS A 634 -13.36 -5.96 4.24
C LYS A 634 -14.83 -5.62 4.49
N GLU A 635 -15.40 -4.71 3.69
CA GLU A 635 -16.80 -4.30 3.71
C GLU A 635 -17.69 -5.21 2.84
N GLY A 636 -17.15 -6.30 2.31
CA GLY A 636 -17.85 -7.25 1.44
C GLY A 636 -18.07 -6.74 0.02
N ALA A 637 -17.33 -5.74 -0.47
CA ALA A 637 -17.48 -5.31 -1.85
C ALA A 637 -16.66 -6.21 -2.80
N LEU A 638 -17.19 -6.50 -3.99
CA LEU A 638 -16.55 -7.37 -4.97
C LEU A 638 -15.63 -6.59 -5.90
N ASP A 639 -14.36 -6.97 -6.03
CA ASP A 639 -13.40 -6.36 -6.97
C ASP A 639 -13.36 -7.15 -8.29
N LEU A 640 -13.98 -6.58 -9.33
CA LEU A 640 -14.07 -7.23 -10.64
C LEU A 640 -12.72 -7.32 -11.35
N ASP A 641 -11.78 -6.42 -11.06
CA ASP A 641 -10.48 -6.42 -11.70
C ASP A 641 -9.57 -7.52 -11.13
N VAL A 642 -9.80 -7.93 -9.88
CA VAL A 642 -9.19 -9.12 -9.27
C VAL A 642 -9.79 -10.39 -9.85
N ILE A 643 -11.13 -10.48 -9.93
CA ILE A 643 -11.81 -11.65 -10.51
C ILE A 643 -11.33 -11.93 -11.93
N ARG A 644 -11.23 -10.88 -12.77
CA ARG A 644 -10.71 -11.01 -14.15
C ARG A 644 -9.28 -11.54 -14.20
N GLY A 645 -8.48 -11.33 -13.15
CA GLY A 645 -7.09 -11.80 -13.04
C GLY A 645 -6.95 -13.28 -12.66
N LEU A 646 -8.02 -13.89 -12.13
CA LEU A 646 -7.99 -15.28 -11.66
C LEU A 646 -7.72 -16.30 -12.77
N GLY A 647 -7.96 -15.95 -14.04
CA GLY A 647 -7.67 -16.82 -15.19
C GLY A 647 -6.22 -17.30 -15.24
N SER A 648 -5.28 -16.53 -14.68
CA SER A 648 -3.88 -16.94 -14.59
C SER A 648 -3.66 -18.20 -13.73
N HIS A 649 -4.55 -18.51 -12.78
CA HIS A 649 -4.49 -19.76 -12.00
C HIS A 649 -4.90 -20.98 -12.81
N VAL A 650 -5.84 -20.83 -13.74
CA VAL A 650 -6.23 -21.90 -14.68
C VAL A 650 -5.01 -22.30 -15.51
N GLU A 651 -4.31 -21.31 -16.07
CA GLU A 651 -3.09 -21.55 -16.83
C GLU A 651 -2.03 -22.24 -15.99
N ARG A 652 -1.82 -21.79 -14.76
CA ARG A 652 -0.82 -22.39 -13.88
C ARG A 652 -1.07 -23.88 -13.64
N ILE A 653 -2.34 -24.29 -13.51
CA ILE A 653 -2.71 -25.71 -13.40
C ILE A 653 -2.54 -26.41 -14.76
N LEU A 654 -2.94 -25.81 -15.88
CA LEU A 654 -2.70 -26.36 -17.21
C LEU A 654 -1.20 -26.63 -17.46
N TRP A 655 -0.32 -25.70 -17.08
CA TRP A 655 1.13 -25.88 -17.19
C TRP A 655 1.63 -27.06 -16.35
N SER A 656 1.06 -27.27 -15.15
CA SER A 656 1.38 -28.44 -14.32
C SER A 656 0.94 -29.77 -14.94
N LEU A 657 0.00 -29.73 -15.88
CA LEU A 657 -0.54 -30.87 -16.61
C LEU A 657 0.04 -30.99 -18.02
N GLY A 658 1.02 -30.15 -18.38
CA GLY A 658 1.72 -30.19 -19.67
C GLY A 658 0.96 -29.54 -20.82
N ILE A 659 0.02 -28.63 -20.51
CA ILE A 659 -0.76 -27.89 -21.48
C ILE A 659 -0.37 -26.41 -21.42
N TYR A 660 0.05 -25.87 -22.55
CA TYR A 660 0.52 -24.49 -22.67
C TYR A 660 -0.25 -23.77 -23.76
N CYS A 661 -0.92 -22.68 -23.39
CA CYS A 661 -1.75 -21.91 -24.32
C CYS A 661 -1.27 -20.46 -24.42
N TRP A 662 -1.43 -19.86 -25.60
CA TRP A 662 -1.17 -18.43 -25.80
C TRP A 662 -2.06 -17.87 -26.91
N PRO A 663 -2.40 -16.57 -26.88
CA PRO A 663 -3.15 -15.95 -27.95
C PRO A 663 -2.26 -15.77 -29.18
N GLU A 664 -2.80 -16.12 -30.35
CA GLU A 664 -2.20 -15.79 -31.65
C GLU A 664 -3.30 -15.25 -32.58
N LYS A 665 -3.26 -13.93 -32.85
CA LYS A 665 -4.34 -13.21 -33.55
C LYS A 665 -5.66 -13.33 -32.77
N ASP A 666 -6.71 -13.88 -33.40
CA ASP A 666 -8.05 -14.05 -32.82
C ASP A 666 -8.29 -15.48 -32.27
N GLU A 667 -7.27 -16.35 -32.27
CA GLU A 667 -7.38 -17.76 -31.85
C GLU A 667 -6.46 -18.09 -30.67
N ALA A 668 -6.83 -19.11 -29.90
CA ALA A 668 -6.00 -19.70 -28.86
C ALA A 668 -5.12 -20.81 -29.46
N ARG A 669 -3.79 -20.66 -29.38
CA ARG A 669 -2.86 -21.76 -29.67
C ARG A 669 -2.64 -22.59 -28.43
N CYS A 670 -2.48 -23.90 -28.62
CA CYS A 670 -2.25 -24.85 -27.55
C CYS A 670 -1.14 -25.84 -27.92
N LEU A 671 -0.27 -26.12 -26.96
CA LEU A 671 0.73 -27.18 -26.99
C LEU A 671 0.43 -28.18 -25.87
N VAL A 672 0.30 -29.45 -26.21
CA VAL A 672 0.14 -30.55 -25.26
C VAL A 672 1.41 -31.39 -25.27
N THR A 673 2.05 -31.57 -24.12
CA THR A 673 3.34 -32.24 -23.96
C THR A 673 3.38 -33.08 -22.68
N ASP A 674 4.36 -33.96 -22.56
CA ASP A 674 4.76 -34.68 -21.34
C ASP A 674 5.70 -33.86 -20.44
N ARG A 675 6.07 -32.64 -20.86
CA ARG A 675 6.86 -31.70 -20.07
C ARG A 675 5.98 -30.84 -19.16
N TYR A 676 5.87 -31.27 -17.91
CA TYR A 676 5.15 -30.55 -16.86
C TYR A 676 5.96 -29.35 -16.36
N PHE A 677 5.26 -28.25 -16.06
CA PHE A 677 5.87 -27.10 -15.41
C PHE A 677 6.01 -27.35 -13.90
N LEU A 678 7.25 -27.56 -13.47
CA LEU A 678 7.65 -27.67 -12.07
C LEU A 678 8.64 -26.54 -11.79
N PRO A 679 8.19 -25.42 -11.21
CA PRO A 679 9.11 -24.32 -10.94
C PRO A 679 10.13 -24.76 -9.90
N GLN A 680 11.41 -24.64 -10.22
CA GLN A 680 12.49 -24.95 -9.30
C GLN A 680 12.59 -23.87 -8.22
N ASN A 681 13.02 -24.24 -7.01
CA ASN A 681 13.35 -23.25 -6.00
C ASN A 681 14.44 -22.31 -6.55
N PHE A 682 14.19 -21.00 -6.48
CA PHE A 682 15.23 -20.00 -6.66
C PHE A 682 16.14 -20.05 -5.42
N THR A 683 17.17 -20.90 -5.46
CA THR A 683 18.26 -20.91 -4.47
C THR A 683 19.37 -19.98 -4.89
#